data_AF-A0A2E3C788-F1
#
_entry.id   AF-A0A2E3C788-F1
#
_cell.length_a   1.000
_cell.length_b   1.000
_cell.length_c   1.000
_cell.angle_alpha   90.00
_cell.angle_beta   90.00
_cell.angle_gamma   90.00
#
_symmetry.space_group_name_H-M   'P 1'
#
loop_
_entity.id
_entity.type
_entity.pdbx_description
1 polymer ?
#
loop_
_entity_poly.entity_id
_entity_poly.type
_entity_poly.pdbx_seq_one_letter_code
_entity_poly.pdbx_strand_id
1 'polypeptide(L)'
;MRGSNMRPVTTVLFLVGFTFLASNVSAENVEIIAASGLNFDLLLPIFVGILTSLLLWRFLLPSSLSNLQVAFEIDDGFYEVHRLTKTRTDALKIIKPRPVLIGVLLYLMAMAGILIIVTDVIDDSLIWDRGPTYYQPVLLITGILLSLPIVLSPFISLYAQISRKSAADSIVTLREWFLNVLSVGIVITVLIVPVAYLGFTEYNSVDNEIEDSMRDEWSGESLFNYDVAMESYVCLDTRGIHSPLPIIDVIDEQSCSEQSQLITDPVTQEIEDNRFGRWVTNAERIEINKGLIMIEWVSLAVLVFMLPTIVAYGRIMGASWNMLVRNKYRTIRGIPTPIDPDKPTIIKRFNSSILVLFLVTMPLAAVNGIITLAWTRLENPENLRFILDLGGIIGNTLLMFVEGNEFLSKLVDLKSLSLVLAAYLMLNVSVVGLALIFEMIRNLFLGGQVIGGIGGVVLGQPREIRAESIVQSRIIAFGLAGFAGYSVLLLIMQVYKEWAELMPYANSSAFLTAGQVELMLLQETWNFIAVGQGVFILTWLLSIGRWKTVGTTKFDLAPDERRSGAARTTSGNWIRDYVIRAATDDDIATLRRFQTDSISADESLLRLERTRAKMFEYAMRGLWPNAIETAKTVLAQQGGEDDEARMIIAVGHIASRRLDAAKVTLKGLIMDDNDEEPELVEFVSEWLDPWADRVTDDDLYDWENEPTIDHIKELQSKLESWDPISEIGHVHRNRLAHVALISSVAQLRAQRKSEDALQLAVGLVRRYPNSVRARIASALCCIDIGEWHDALEIFRDLQQVSPEDPRVMALSSILGLKADVNEFEVALAVGSVADKKPWLDQAPANAYVGLAVKGGMDEALNANALAVAHEAVERMVPPHISISYAQLAVRWVILPLVWLSIGAVILLETGNNQYAGVVSLVLLISHGAVVRFKNQAGHEVKHRNQPLMVMMANRFRKNQVVGDPSRAPIGNHLLMSGILVEVGGIIFDVGLPLWLIERNRPMRERAWKSFMIERMKSLRESDLPRTQPLPNRWWLRRPKPFKSDVSAMERLVGSVHYRPMHRTESPKQKPQVKGPPKMTKKSPGDLNVKFRRGSVTER
;
A
#
# COMPACT_ATOMS: atom_id res chain seq x y z
N MET A 1 -35.79 -44.74 -2.63
CA MET A 1 -36.39 -43.39 -2.49
C MET A 1 -35.64 -42.59 -1.43
N ARG A 2 -34.73 -41.73 -1.86
CA ARG A 2 -34.15 -40.61 -1.08
C ARG A 2 -33.70 -39.61 -2.15
N GLY A 3 -34.46 -38.53 -2.29
CA GLY A 3 -34.36 -37.58 -3.40
C GLY A 3 -33.00 -36.90 -3.44
N SER A 4 -32.34 -36.97 -4.59
CA SER A 4 -31.20 -36.14 -4.92
C SER A 4 -31.67 -34.71 -5.13
N ASN A 5 -31.53 -33.87 -4.09
CA ASN A 5 -31.66 -32.43 -4.23
C ASN A 5 -30.49 -31.93 -5.09
N MET A 6 -30.70 -31.85 -6.40
CA MET A 6 -29.89 -31.04 -7.30
C MET A 6 -29.95 -29.58 -6.83
N ARG A 7 -28.79 -28.92 -6.77
CA ARG A 7 -28.71 -27.51 -6.37
C ARG A 7 -29.37 -26.66 -7.46
N PRO A 8 -30.16 -25.63 -7.11
CA PRO A 8 -30.84 -24.77 -8.10
C PRO A 8 -29.87 -24.06 -9.05
N VAL A 9 -28.62 -23.81 -8.60
CA VAL A 9 -27.55 -23.18 -9.40
C VAL A 9 -27.09 -24.06 -10.56
N THR A 10 -27.03 -25.38 -10.36
CA THR A 10 -26.66 -26.31 -11.43
C THR A 10 -27.78 -26.42 -12.46
N THR A 11 -29.04 -26.40 -12.06
CA THR A 11 -30.16 -26.47 -13.00
C THR A 11 -30.24 -25.23 -13.89
N VAL A 12 -29.99 -24.03 -13.36
CA VAL A 12 -30.04 -22.77 -14.12
C VAL A 12 -28.84 -22.64 -15.09
N LEU A 13 -27.61 -22.96 -14.68
CA LEU A 13 -26.44 -22.92 -15.57
C LEU A 13 -26.46 -24.03 -16.63
N PHE A 14 -26.99 -25.21 -16.30
CA PHE A 14 -27.10 -26.32 -17.26
C PHE A 14 -28.26 -26.12 -18.24
N LEU A 15 -29.34 -25.43 -17.83
CA LEU A 15 -30.41 -25.03 -18.76
C LEU A 15 -29.96 -23.92 -19.70
N VAL A 16 -29.30 -22.87 -19.21
CA VAL A 16 -28.79 -21.77 -20.06
C VAL A 16 -27.68 -22.25 -21.00
N GLY A 17 -26.78 -23.12 -20.55
CA GLY A 17 -25.68 -23.61 -21.40
C GLY A 17 -26.09 -24.60 -22.50
N PHE A 18 -27.23 -25.30 -22.37
CA PHE A 18 -27.68 -26.29 -23.36
C PHE A 18 -28.80 -25.77 -24.28
N THR A 19 -29.50 -24.70 -23.90
CA THR A 19 -30.54 -24.08 -24.75
C THR A 19 -29.98 -23.11 -25.79
N PHE A 20 -28.80 -22.51 -25.55
CA PHE A 20 -28.13 -21.63 -26.52
C PHE A 20 -27.60 -22.33 -27.78
N LEU A 21 -27.58 -23.67 -27.83
CA LEU A 21 -27.03 -24.44 -28.94
C LEU A 21 -28.06 -24.88 -30.00
N ALA A 22 -29.33 -24.45 -29.91
CA ALA A 22 -30.42 -25.12 -30.64
C ALA A 22 -31.38 -24.22 -31.46
N SER A 23 -31.19 -22.91 -31.60
CA SER A 23 -32.15 -22.07 -32.33
C SER A 23 -31.51 -21.13 -33.35
N ASN A 24 -31.73 -21.43 -34.63
CA ASN A 24 -31.63 -20.44 -35.72
C ASN A 24 -32.90 -19.57 -35.66
N VAL A 25 -32.81 -18.39 -35.03
CA VAL A 25 -33.90 -17.39 -35.06
C VAL A 25 -33.47 -16.29 -36.04
N SER A 26 -34.00 -16.35 -37.25
CA SER A 26 -33.92 -15.26 -38.24
C SER A 26 -35.09 -14.32 -37.97
N ALA A 27 -34.84 -13.11 -37.47
CA ALA A 27 -35.86 -12.08 -37.26
C ALA A 27 -35.63 -10.91 -38.23
N GLU A 28 -36.70 -10.45 -38.90
CA GLU A 28 -36.59 -9.50 -40.01
C GLU A 28 -36.46 -8.03 -39.57
N ASN A 29 -36.72 -7.63 -38.31
CA ASN A 29 -36.38 -6.31 -37.75
C ASN A 29 -36.52 -6.27 -36.21
N VAL A 30 -35.63 -5.55 -35.51
CA VAL A 30 -35.72 -5.28 -34.06
C VAL A 30 -36.65 -4.09 -33.80
N GLU A 31 -37.72 -4.27 -33.02
CA GLU A 31 -38.70 -3.22 -32.74
C GLU A 31 -38.44 -2.57 -31.36
N ILE A 32 -38.39 -1.23 -31.29
CA ILE A 32 -38.18 -0.49 -30.04
C ILE A 32 -39.48 0.23 -29.65
N ILE A 33 -40.08 -0.18 -28.53
CA ILE A 33 -41.32 0.39 -28.02
C ILE A 33 -41.02 1.69 -27.26
N ALA A 34 -41.50 2.81 -27.80
CA ALA A 34 -41.33 4.15 -27.23
C ALA A 34 -42.15 4.35 -25.94
N ALA A 35 -41.68 5.23 -25.06
CA ALA A 35 -42.30 5.52 -23.77
C ALA A 35 -43.58 6.39 -23.89
N SER A 36 -44.68 5.82 -24.42
CA SER A 36 -46.00 6.47 -24.41
C SER A 36 -46.85 6.14 -23.17
N GLY A 37 -46.40 5.18 -22.34
CA GLY A 37 -46.97 4.82 -21.03
C GLY A 37 -46.11 3.76 -20.30
N LEU A 38 -46.20 3.69 -18.96
CA LEU A 38 -45.52 2.66 -18.15
C LEU A 38 -46.27 1.33 -18.26
N ASN A 39 -45.67 0.36 -18.96
CA ASN A 39 -46.19 -1.00 -19.03
C ASN A 39 -45.40 -1.90 -18.06
N PHE A 40 -46.05 -2.35 -16.98
CA PHE A 40 -45.40 -3.15 -15.95
C PHE A 40 -44.96 -4.53 -16.43
N ASP A 41 -45.61 -5.08 -17.46
CA ASP A 41 -45.25 -6.38 -18.02
C ASP A 41 -43.90 -6.31 -18.76
N LEU A 42 -43.60 -5.17 -19.38
CA LEU A 42 -42.33 -4.90 -20.09
C LEU A 42 -41.18 -4.48 -19.15
N LEU A 43 -41.42 -4.41 -17.83
CA LEU A 43 -40.37 -4.14 -16.83
C LEU A 43 -39.83 -5.41 -16.16
N LEU A 44 -40.34 -6.59 -16.55
CA LEU A 44 -39.92 -7.89 -16.02
C LEU A 44 -38.39 -8.12 -16.09
N PRO A 45 -37.67 -7.78 -17.19
CA PRO A 45 -36.22 -7.95 -17.27
C PRO A 45 -35.46 -7.21 -16.17
N ILE A 46 -35.91 -6.02 -15.77
CA ILE A 46 -35.32 -5.24 -14.68
C ILE A 46 -35.52 -5.97 -13.34
N PHE A 47 -36.73 -6.47 -13.08
CA PHE A 47 -37.01 -7.19 -11.84
C PHE A 47 -36.16 -8.46 -11.72
N VAL A 48 -36.05 -9.22 -12.81
CA VAL A 48 -35.20 -10.43 -12.88
C VAL A 48 -33.72 -10.05 -12.72
N GLY A 49 -33.24 -9.00 -13.39
CA GLY A 49 -31.88 -8.50 -13.26
C GLY A 49 -31.51 -8.05 -11.84
N ILE A 50 -32.42 -7.34 -11.16
CA ILE A 50 -32.23 -6.92 -9.77
C ILE A 50 -32.25 -8.13 -8.83
N LEU A 51 -33.22 -9.05 -9.00
CA LEU A 51 -33.34 -10.23 -8.14
C LEU A 51 -32.12 -11.14 -8.26
N THR A 52 -31.66 -11.37 -9.49
CA THR A 52 -30.45 -12.16 -9.77
C THR A 52 -29.20 -11.46 -9.23
N SER A 53 -29.07 -10.15 -9.38
CA SER A 53 -27.96 -9.37 -8.79
C SER A 53 -27.95 -9.42 -7.26
N LEU A 54 -29.12 -9.36 -6.61
CA LEU A 54 -29.25 -9.55 -5.16
C LEU A 54 -28.84 -10.97 -4.72
N LEU A 55 -29.16 -11.98 -5.53
CA LEU A 55 -28.72 -13.37 -5.29
C LEU A 55 -27.19 -13.49 -5.43
N LEU A 56 -26.61 -12.85 -6.45
CA LEU A 56 -25.15 -12.79 -6.64
C LEU A 56 -24.46 -12.14 -5.43
N TRP A 57 -24.97 -11.00 -4.97
CA TRP A 57 -24.48 -10.29 -3.77
C TRP A 57 -24.57 -11.16 -2.51
N ARG A 58 -25.71 -11.84 -2.28
CA ARG A 58 -25.94 -12.59 -1.05
C ARG A 58 -25.20 -13.93 -1.01
N PHE A 59 -24.99 -14.57 -2.15
CA PHE A 59 -24.48 -15.94 -2.20
C PHE A 59 -23.18 -16.09 -2.99
N LEU A 60 -23.14 -15.65 -4.25
CA LEU A 60 -22.02 -15.95 -5.15
C LEU A 60 -20.75 -15.16 -4.77
N LEU A 61 -20.89 -13.87 -4.52
CA LEU A 61 -19.75 -13.00 -4.20
C LEU A 61 -19.10 -13.36 -2.85
N PRO A 62 -19.83 -13.55 -1.74
CA PRO A 62 -19.25 -14.03 -0.48
C PRO A 62 -18.68 -15.44 -0.58
N SER A 63 -19.26 -16.31 -1.41
CA SER A 63 -18.71 -17.65 -1.63
C SER A 63 -17.40 -17.61 -2.44
N SER A 64 -17.28 -16.69 -3.39
CA SER A 64 -16.07 -16.53 -4.21
C SER A 64 -14.93 -15.89 -3.43
N LEU A 65 -15.25 -15.01 -2.47
CA LEU A 65 -14.31 -14.39 -1.53
C LEU A 65 -14.11 -15.19 -0.22
N SER A 66 -14.65 -16.41 -0.13
CA SER A 66 -14.31 -17.33 0.97
C SER A 66 -12.92 -17.97 0.72
N ASN A 67 -12.17 -18.26 1.79
CA ASN A 67 -10.79 -18.77 1.75
C ASN A 67 -9.77 -17.80 1.14
N LEU A 68 -9.95 -16.49 1.33
CA LEU A 68 -8.91 -15.49 1.06
C LEU A 68 -7.70 -15.77 1.95
N GLN A 69 -6.52 -15.70 1.35
CA GLN A 69 -5.26 -16.03 1.99
C GLN A 69 -4.21 -14.97 1.68
N VAL A 70 -3.28 -14.81 2.61
CA VAL A 70 -2.13 -13.92 2.48
C VAL A 70 -0.89 -14.72 2.79
N ALA A 71 0.13 -14.60 1.93
CA ALA A 71 1.44 -15.16 2.19
C ALA A 71 2.46 -14.04 2.38
N PHE A 72 3.25 -14.11 3.44
CA PHE A 72 4.37 -13.20 3.62
C PHE A 72 5.64 -13.96 3.98
N GLU A 73 6.76 -13.40 3.52
CA GLU A 73 8.09 -13.96 3.73
C GLU A 73 8.57 -13.69 5.16
N ILE A 74 9.09 -14.74 5.78
CA ILE A 74 9.67 -14.71 7.12
C ILE A 74 11.16 -14.98 7.07
N ASP A 75 11.57 -15.89 6.18
CA ASP A 75 12.96 -16.28 5.95
C ASP A 75 13.14 -16.57 4.45
N ASP A 76 14.38 -16.58 3.97
CA ASP A 76 14.70 -16.64 2.54
C ASP A 76 14.03 -17.85 1.86
N GLY A 77 13.01 -17.56 1.04
CA GLY A 77 12.23 -18.58 0.33
C GLY A 77 11.26 -19.39 1.19
N PHE A 78 10.98 -18.95 2.43
CA PHE A 78 9.99 -19.55 3.34
C PHE A 78 8.86 -18.57 3.67
N TYR A 79 7.65 -18.96 3.31
CA TYR A 79 6.45 -18.15 3.42
C TYR A 79 5.44 -18.79 4.37
N GLU A 80 4.88 -18.01 5.29
CA GLU A 80 3.70 -18.42 6.07
C GLU A 80 2.43 -17.94 5.37
N VAL A 81 1.45 -18.85 5.25
CA VAL A 81 0.16 -18.58 4.62
C VAL A 81 -0.90 -18.55 5.70
N HIS A 82 -1.65 -17.44 5.72
CA HIS A 82 -2.68 -17.19 6.71
C HIS A 82 -4.02 -16.99 6.04
N ARG A 83 -5.07 -17.54 6.66
CA ARG A 83 -6.45 -17.44 6.16
C ARG A 83 -7.08 -16.17 6.73
N LEU A 84 -7.52 -15.28 5.84
CA LEU A 84 -8.28 -14.08 6.20
C LEU A 84 -9.77 -14.37 6.35
N THR A 85 -10.32 -15.20 5.46
CA THR A 85 -11.73 -15.61 5.50
C THR A 85 -11.82 -17.12 5.52
N LYS A 86 -12.51 -17.70 6.51
CA LYS A 86 -12.82 -19.14 6.50
C LYS A 86 -14.25 -19.39 6.01
N THR A 87 -15.16 -18.50 6.35
CA THR A 87 -16.59 -18.65 6.10
C THR A 87 -17.15 -17.51 5.25
N ARG A 88 -18.36 -17.69 4.71
CA ARG A 88 -19.10 -16.62 4.01
C ARG A 88 -19.40 -15.42 4.92
N THR A 89 -19.59 -15.66 6.21
CA THR A 89 -19.80 -14.60 7.20
C THR A 89 -18.55 -13.76 7.39
N ASP A 90 -17.37 -14.37 7.37
CA ASP A 90 -16.09 -13.63 7.44
C ASP A 90 -15.90 -12.80 6.18
N ALA A 91 -16.17 -13.37 5.00
CA ALA A 91 -16.12 -12.63 3.73
C ALA A 91 -17.06 -11.41 3.74
N LEU A 92 -18.29 -11.56 4.26
CA LEU A 92 -19.22 -10.44 4.42
C LEU A 92 -18.69 -9.34 5.35
N LYS A 93 -17.94 -9.68 6.41
CA LYS A 93 -17.33 -8.67 7.30
C LYS A 93 -16.33 -7.79 6.55
N ILE A 94 -15.50 -8.36 5.68
CA ILE A 94 -14.51 -7.61 4.89
C ILE A 94 -15.17 -6.74 3.81
N ILE A 95 -16.37 -7.11 3.35
CA ILE A 95 -17.09 -6.37 2.29
C ILE A 95 -17.94 -5.19 2.83
N LYS A 96 -18.27 -5.20 4.12
CA LYS A 96 -19.12 -4.16 4.75
C LYS A 96 -18.57 -2.72 4.74
N PRO A 97 -17.25 -2.46 4.84
CA PRO A 97 -16.74 -1.08 4.90
C PRO A 97 -17.17 -0.25 3.67
N ARG A 98 -17.53 1.03 3.89
CA ARG A 98 -18.02 1.97 2.87
C ARG A 98 -17.21 1.99 1.55
N PRO A 99 -15.86 2.02 1.54
CA PRO A 99 -15.12 2.03 0.27
C PRO A 99 -15.28 0.75 -0.55
N VAL A 100 -15.53 -0.40 0.09
CA VAL A 100 -15.73 -1.68 -0.60
C VAL A 100 -17.13 -1.75 -1.22
N LEU A 101 -18.12 -1.21 -0.53
CA LEU A 101 -19.51 -1.16 -1.02
C LEU A 101 -19.61 -0.48 -2.38
N ILE A 102 -18.86 0.61 -2.61
CA ILE A 102 -18.83 1.27 -3.92
C ILE A 102 -18.31 0.31 -4.98
N GLY A 103 -17.18 -0.36 -4.73
CA GLY A 103 -16.60 -1.26 -5.72
C GLY A 103 -17.45 -2.49 -6.00
N VAL A 104 -18.14 -3.01 -4.99
CA VAL A 104 -19.09 -4.11 -5.21
C VAL A 104 -20.35 -3.63 -5.94
N LEU A 105 -20.86 -2.45 -5.61
CA LEU A 105 -22.01 -1.87 -6.30
C LEU A 105 -21.71 -1.73 -7.79
N LEU A 106 -20.54 -1.21 -8.16
CA LEU A 106 -20.12 -1.11 -9.56
C LEU A 106 -20.10 -2.46 -10.27
N TYR A 107 -19.55 -3.50 -9.62
CA TYR A 107 -19.57 -4.86 -10.15
C TYR A 107 -21.01 -5.40 -10.31
N LEU A 108 -21.86 -5.21 -9.30
CA LEU A 108 -23.25 -5.66 -9.32
C LEU A 108 -24.11 -4.91 -10.34
N MET A 109 -23.84 -3.62 -10.55
CA MET A 109 -24.48 -2.81 -11.60
C MET A 109 -24.11 -3.35 -12.98
N ALA A 110 -22.82 -3.62 -13.21
CA ALA A 110 -22.36 -4.16 -14.48
C ALA A 110 -22.99 -5.53 -14.76
N MET A 111 -23.00 -6.43 -13.76
CA MET A 111 -23.65 -7.73 -13.86
C MET A 111 -25.17 -7.62 -14.04
N ALA A 112 -25.83 -6.70 -13.34
CA ALA A 112 -27.26 -6.46 -13.50
C ALA A 112 -27.57 -5.96 -14.90
N GLY A 113 -26.80 -5.02 -15.44
CA GLY A 113 -26.98 -4.53 -16.81
C GLY A 113 -26.86 -5.66 -17.84
N ILE A 114 -25.84 -6.52 -17.72
CA ILE A 114 -25.67 -7.68 -18.60
C ILE A 114 -26.85 -8.65 -18.46
N LEU A 115 -27.25 -8.96 -17.22
CA LEU A 115 -28.36 -9.89 -16.96
C LEU A 115 -29.69 -9.34 -17.45
N ILE A 116 -29.90 -8.02 -17.42
CA ILE A 116 -31.10 -7.40 -17.97
C ILE A 116 -31.10 -7.59 -19.48
N ILE A 117 -30.00 -7.28 -20.20
CA ILE A 117 -29.90 -7.51 -21.66
C ILE A 117 -30.16 -8.97 -22.00
N VAL A 118 -29.48 -9.90 -21.32
CA VAL A 118 -29.62 -11.33 -21.58
C VAL A 118 -31.03 -11.82 -21.27
N THR A 119 -31.66 -11.28 -20.22
CA THR A 119 -33.05 -11.63 -19.91
C THR A 119 -34.00 -11.06 -20.95
N ASP A 120 -33.80 -9.82 -21.42
CA ASP A 120 -34.58 -9.20 -22.50
C ASP A 120 -34.55 -10.07 -23.76
N VAL A 121 -33.34 -10.48 -24.18
CA VAL A 121 -33.16 -11.36 -25.34
C VAL A 121 -33.87 -12.70 -25.15
N ILE A 122 -33.75 -13.32 -23.97
CA ILE A 122 -34.35 -14.64 -23.70
C ILE A 122 -35.87 -14.58 -23.55
N ASP A 123 -36.41 -13.56 -22.88
CA ASP A 123 -37.84 -13.44 -22.60
C ASP A 123 -38.62 -13.28 -23.92
N ASP A 124 -38.13 -12.43 -24.81
CA ASP A 124 -38.73 -12.14 -26.10
C ASP A 124 -38.54 -13.23 -27.15
N SER A 125 -37.37 -13.88 -27.18
CA SER A 125 -37.05 -14.90 -28.20
C SER A 125 -37.49 -16.32 -27.82
N LEU A 126 -37.56 -16.66 -26.52
CA LEU A 126 -37.73 -18.06 -26.08
C LEU A 126 -38.99 -18.30 -25.23
N ILE A 127 -39.43 -17.33 -24.44
CA ILE A 127 -40.51 -17.55 -23.45
C ILE A 127 -41.87 -17.12 -24.00
N TRP A 128 -41.94 -15.99 -24.71
CA TRP A 128 -43.21 -15.41 -25.15
C TRP A 128 -43.43 -15.36 -26.67
N ASP A 129 -42.42 -15.75 -27.46
CA ASP A 129 -42.49 -15.83 -28.94
C ASP A 129 -42.96 -14.51 -29.59
N ARG A 130 -42.50 -13.36 -29.04
CA ARG A 130 -42.95 -12.00 -29.43
C ARG A 130 -42.06 -11.34 -30.49
N GLY A 131 -40.93 -11.96 -30.86
CA GLY A 131 -39.88 -11.31 -31.65
C GLY A 131 -39.03 -10.34 -30.79
N PRO A 132 -37.88 -9.84 -31.28
CA PRO A 132 -36.98 -8.97 -30.50
C PRO A 132 -37.59 -7.57 -30.30
N THR A 133 -38.32 -7.36 -29.19
CA THR A 133 -39.05 -6.13 -28.87
C THR A 133 -38.48 -5.43 -27.63
N TYR A 134 -37.68 -4.38 -27.82
CA TYR A 134 -37.05 -3.70 -26.67
C TYR A 134 -37.89 -2.54 -26.12
N TYR A 135 -38.05 -2.49 -24.80
CA TYR A 135 -38.70 -1.36 -24.14
C TYR A 135 -37.69 -0.24 -23.84
N GLN A 136 -37.92 0.96 -24.38
CA GLN A 136 -36.96 2.07 -24.32
C GLN A 136 -36.49 2.45 -22.89
N PRO A 137 -37.37 2.50 -21.85
CA PRO A 137 -36.93 2.74 -20.48
C PRO A 137 -36.00 1.66 -19.90
N VAL A 138 -36.18 0.40 -20.28
CA VAL A 138 -35.32 -0.72 -19.87
C VAL A 138 -33.95 -0.56 -20.47
N LEU A 139 -33.87 -0.25 -21.77
CA LEU A 139 -32.61 0.05 -22.45
C LEU A 139 -31.85 1.21 -21.80
N LEU A 140 -32.55 2.28 -21.40
CA LEU A 140 -31.92 3.43 -20.75
C LEU A 140 -31.32 3.05 -19.38
N ILE A 141 -32.07 2.31 -18.56
CA ILE A 141 -31.60 1.83 -17.24
C ILE A 141 -30.39 0.91 -17.43
N THR A 142 -30.47 -0.01 -18.37
CA THR A 142 -29.37 -0.91 -18.75
C THR A 142 -28.14 -0.12 -19.20
N GLY A 143 -28.31 0.88 -20.05
CA GLY A 143 -27.23 1.78 -20.49
C GLY A 143 -26.55 2.50 -19.32
N ILE A 144 -27.30 2.98 -18.33
CA ILE A 144 -26.74 3.59 -17.11
C ILE A 144 -25.97 2.55 -16.28
N LEU A 145 -26.54 1.35 -16.10
CA LEU A 145 -25.94 0.27 -15.32
C LEU A 145 -24.61 -0.23 -15.92
N LEU A 146 -24.45 -0.16 -17.24
CA LEU A 146 -23.24 -0.57 -17.95
C LEU A 146 -22.22 0.56 -18.09
N SER A 147 -22.67 1.77 -18.44
CA SER A 147 -21.78 2.93 -18.64
C SER A 147 -21.08 3.38 -17.36
N LEU A 148 -21.77 3.36 -16.21
CA LEU A 148 -21.23 3.88 -14.96
C LEU A 148 -20.01 3.07 -14.45
N PRO A 149 -20.02 1.72 -14.45
CA PRO A 149 -18.82 0.91 -14.20
C PRO A 149 -17.70 1.13 -15.22
N ILE A 150 -18.01 1.28 -16.52
CA ILE A 150 -17.01 1.54 -17.57
C ILE A 150 -16.30 2.87 -17.31
N VAL A 151 -17.05 3.93 -16.99
CA VAL A 151 -16.49 5.27 -16.74
C VAL A 151 -15.71 5.33 -15.42
N LEU A 152 -16.17 4.69 -14.34
CA LEU A 152 -15.50 4.81 -13.05
C LEU A 152 -14.28 3.89 -12.89
N SER A 153 -14.19 2.82 -13.68
CA SER A 153 -13.12 1.81 -13.58
C SER A 153 -11.70 2.39 -13.76
N PRO A 154 -11.42 3.24 -14.76
CA PRO A 154 -10.10 3.86 -14.94
C PRO A 154 -9.68 4.76 -13.78
N PHE A 155 -10.60 5.55 -13.22
CA PHE A 155 -10.31 6.41 -12.07
C PHE A 155 -9.89 5.57 -10.86
N ILE A 156 -10.63 4.51 -10.56
CA ILE A 156 -10.35 3.64 -9.41
C ILE A 156 -9.04 2.88 -9.62
N SER A 157 -8.79 2.38 -10.84
CA SER A 157 -7.54 1.69 -11.17
C SER A 157 -6.33 2.63 -11.08
N LEU A 158 -6.41 3.82 -11.66
CA LEU A 158 -5.32 4.79 -11.68
C LEU A 158 -5.04 5.32 -10.26
N TYR A 159 -6.09 5.63 -9.50
CA TYR A 159 -5.96 6.03 -8.10
C TYR A 159 -5.22 4.97 -7.28
N ALA A 160 -5.60 3.70 -7.41
CA ALA A 160 -4.96 2.60 -6.69
C ALA A 160 -3.49 2.39 -7.10
N GLN A 161 -3.13 2.67 -8.36
CA GLN A 161 -1.76 2.54 -8.86
C GLN A 161 -0.85 3.71 -8.44
N ILE A 162 -1.39 4.93 -8.37
CA ILE A 162 -0.64 6.14 -7.98
C ILE A 162 -0.54 6.24 -6.45
N SER A 163 -1.58 5.84 -5.73
CA SER A 163 -1.67 5.92 -4.28
C SER A 163 -0.76 4.88 -3.62
N ARG A 164 0.53 5.23 -3.45
CA ARG A 164 1.47 4.49 -2.58
C ARG A 164 1.23 4.75 -1.09
N LYS A 165 0.04 5.23 -0.71
CA LYS A 165 -0.32 5.54 0.66
C LYS A 165 -0.43 4.24 1.47
N SER A 166 0.33 4.16 2.56
CA SER A 166 0.31 3.02 3.51
C SER A 166 -1.09 2.88 4.12
N ALA A 167 -1.41 1.74 4.74
CA ALA A 167 -2.65 1.55 5.52
C ALA A 167 -2.92 2.74 6.48
N ALA A 168 -1.83 3.32 6.98
CA ALA A 168 -1.78 4.48 7.86
C ALA A 168 -2.21 5.83 7.22
N ASP A 169 -2.67 5.88 5.96
CA ASP A 169 -3.04 7.14 5.27
C ASP A 169 -4.52 7.16 4.81
N SER A 170 -5.35 6.30 5.39
CA SER A 170 -6.63 5.87 4.77
C SER A 170 -7.87 6.72 5.11
N ILE A 171 -7.78 7.72 6.01
CA ILE A 171 -8.86 8.70 6.19
C ILE A 171 -8.55 9.91 5.32
N VAL A 172 -9.00 9.83 4.09
CA VAL A 172 -8.90 10.93 3.14
C VAL A 172 -9.91 12.01 3.59
N THR A 173 -9.41 13.13 4.11
CA THR A 173 -10.27 14.30 4.35
C THR A 173 -10.98 14.69 3.05
N LEU A 174 -12.17 15.31 3.13
CA LEU A 174 -12.94 15.68 1.92
C LEU A 174 -12.09 16.52 0.93
N ARG A 175 -11.19 17.35 1.48
CA ARG A 175 -10.19 18.11 0.73
C ARG A 175 -9.18 17.22 0.02
N GLU A 176 -8.56 16.27 0.72
CA GLU A 176 -7.61 15.33 0.08
C GLU A 176 -8.31 14.45 -0.97
N TRP A 177 -9.57 14.08 -0.75
CA TRP A 177 -10.31 13.25 -1.68
C TRP A 177 -10.54 14.03 -2.97
N PHE A 178 -10.97 15.28 -2.84
CA PHE A 178 -11.13 16.17 -3.98
C PHE A 178 -9.81 16.41 -4.72
N LEU A 179 -8.70 16.67 -4.01
CA LEU A 179 -7.38 16.83 -4.62
C LEU A 179 -6.90 15.57 -5.33
N ASN A 180 -7.14 14.40 -4.76
CA ASN A 180 -6.77 13.13 -5.38
C ASN A 180 -7.61 12.84 -6.63
N VAL A 181 -8.93 13.04 -6.58
CA VAL A 181 -9.82 12.90 -7.73
C VAL A 181 -9.43 13.88 -8.83
N LEU A 182 -9.15 15.14 -8.47
CA LEU A 182 -8.68 16.16 -9.41
C LEU A 182 -7.35 15.76 -10.06
N SER A 183 -6.39 15.24 -9.27
CA SER A 183 -5.09 14.80 -9.80
C SER A 183 -5.22 13.64 -10.80
N VAL A 184 -6.10 12.66 -10.51
CA VAL A 184 -6.38 11.54 -11.41
C VAL A 184 -7.11 12.03 -12.67
N GLY A 185 -8.06 12.95 -12.51
CA GLY A 185 -8.75 13.60 -13.62
C GLY A 185 -7.79 14.33 -14.56
N ILE A 186 -6.84 15.10 -14.01
CA ILE A 186 -5.80 15.79 -14.79
C ILE A 186 -4.97 14.80 -15.61
N VAL A 187 -4.54 13.69 -15.01
CA VAL A 187 -3.74 12.68 -15.73
C VAL A 187 -4.54 12.07 -16.90
N ILE A 188 -5.81 11.72 -16.67
CA ILE A 188 -6.67 11.18 -17.73
C ILE A 188 -6.91 12.22 -18.83
N THR A 189 -7.16 13.48 -18.48
CA THR A 189 -7.30 14.56 -19.45
C THR A 189 -6.04 14.75 -20.29
N VAL A 190 -4.85 14.71 -19.66
CA VAL A 190 -3.57 14.80 -20.38
C VAL A 190 -3.37 13.64 -21.37
N LEU A 191 -3.91 12.45 -21.08
CA LEU A 191 -3.84 11.30 -21.99
C LEU A 191 -4.83 11.41 -23.15
N ILE A 192 -6.04 11.93 -22.91
CA ILE A 192 -7.10 12.01 -23.94
C ILE A 192 -6.95 13.22 -24.85
N VAL A 193 -6.48 14.37 -24.34
CA VAL A 193 -6.39 15.61 -25.12
C VAL A 193 -5.61 15.45 -26.43
N PRO A 194 -4.45 14.77 -26.49
CA PRO A 194 -3.74 14.55 -27.75
C PRO A 194 -4.55 13.74 -28.76
N VAL A 195 -5.24 12.69 -28.31
CA VAL A 195 -6.09 11.83 -29.15
C VAL A 195 -7.28 12.62 -29.69
N ALA A 196 -7.96 13.37 -28.82
CA ALA A 196 -9.09 14.21 -29.21
C ALA A 196 -8.65 15.34 -30.15
N TYR A 197 -7.46 15.91 -29.96
CA TYR A 197 -6.90 16.92 -30.85
C TYR A 197 -6.61 16.34 -32.23
N LEU A 198 -5.94 15.18 -32.32
CA LEU A 198 -5.65 14.52 -33.59
C LEU A 198 -6.94 14.11 -34.33
N GLY A 199 -7.90 13.52 -33.61
CA GLY A 199 -9.20 13.19 -34.19
C GLY A 199 -9.99 14.42 -34.65
N PHE A 200 -9.92 15.54 -33.91
CA PHE A 200 -10.54 16.79 -34.34
C PHE A 200 -9.86 17.38 -35.58
N THR A 201 -8.53 17.23 -35.70
CA THR A 201 -7.82 17.69 -36.91
C THR A 201 -8.18 16.87 -38.15
N GLU A 202 -8.26 15.54 -38.03
CA GLU A 202 -8.68 14.68 -39.15
C GLU A 202 -10.17 14.86 -39.48
N TYR A 203 -11.04 14.99 -38.47
CA TYR A 203 -12.47 15.25 -38.69
C TYR A 203 -12.72 16.51 -39.52
N ASN A 204 -11.94 17.58 -39.27
CA ASN A 204 -12.05 18.84 -40.03
C ASN A 204 -11.27 18.81 -41.35
N SER A 205 -10.36 17.87 -41.57
CA SER A 205 -9.65 17.74 -42.85
C SER A 205 -10.51 17.06 -43.92
N VAL A 206 -11.51 16.25 -43.52
CA VAL A 206 -12.43 15.54 -44.44
C VAL A 206 -13.05 16.43 -45.49
N ASP A 207 -13.52 17.63 -45.09
CA ASP A 207 -14.17 18.55 -46.04
C ASP A 207 -13.19 18.98 -47.14
N ASN A 208 -11.95 19.30 -46.77
CA ASN A 208 -10.93 19.72 -47.72
C ASN A 208 -10.42 18.53 -48.56
N GLU A 209 -10.25 17.35 -47.97
CA GLU A 209 -9.81 16.14 -48.67
C GLU A 209 -10.82 15.67 -49.72
N ILE A 210 -12.11 15.70 -49.38
CA ILE A 210 -13.17 15.38 -50.34
C ILE A 210 -13.33 16.49 -51.36
N GLU A 211 -13.15 17.77 -50.99
CA GLU A 211 -13.12 18.87 -51.98
C GLU A 211 -12.01 18.70 -53.00
N ASP A 212 -10.80 18.34 -52.58
CA ASP A 212 -9.68 18.05 -53.46
C ASP A 212 -9.98 16.81 -54.34
N SER A 213 -10.55 15.75 -53.76
CA SER A 213 -10.99 14.55 -54.50
C SER A 213 -12.04 14.90 -55.58
N MET A 214 -13.03 15.74 -55.25
CA MET A 214 -14.05 16.20 -56.19
C MET A 214 -13.44 17.01 -57.35
N ARG A 215 -12.36 17.77 -57.11
CA ARG A 215 -11.66 18.51 -58.17
C ARG A 215 -10.91 17.58 -59.12
N ASP A 216 -10.32 16.51 -58.60
CA ASP A 216 -9.59 15.51 -59.39
C ASP A 216 -10.56 14.59 -60.17
N GLU A 217 -11.74 14.31 -59.63
CA GLU A 217 -12.80 13.50 -60.25
C GLU A 217 -13.62 14.27 -61.31
N TRP A 218 -13.54 15.61 -61.34
CA TRP A 218 -14.35 16.44 -62.23
C TRP A 218 -13.95 16.27 -63.70
N SER A 219 -14.82 15.61 -64.47
CA SER A 219 -14.60 15.29 -65.90
C SER A 219 -15.38 16.17 -66.88
N GLY A 220 -16.07 17.22 -66.40
CA GLY A 220 -16.88 18.11 -67.25
C GLY A 220 -16.06 19.09 -68.10
N GLU A 221 -16.55 19.48 -69.28
CA GLU A 221 -15.92 20.48 -70.17
C GLU A 221 -15.91 21.92 -69.58
N SER A 222 -16.63 22.17 -68.47
CA SER A 222 -16.71 23.45 -67.77
C SER A 222 -15.75 23.56 -66.59
N LEU A 223 -15.36 24.80 -66.23
CA LEU A 223 -14.65 25.11 -64.99
C LEU A 223 -15.38 24.49 -63.78
N PHE A 224 -14.62 23.88 -62.86
CA PHE A 224 -15.12 23.23 -61.64
C PHE A 224 -16.13 24.12 -60.90
N ASN A 225 -17.30 23.57 -60.62
CA ASN A 225 -18.35 24.22 -59.85
C ASN A 225 -18.67 23.41 -58.60
N TYR A 226 -18.33 23.98 -57.43
CA TYR A 226 -18.45 23.32 -56.13
C TYR A 226 -19.89 22.92 -55.78
N ASP A 227 -20.86 23.82 -55.98
CA ASP A 227 -22.26 23.55 -55.60
C ASP A 227 -22.84 22.40 -56.42
N VAL A 228 -22.48 22.32 -57.72
CA VAL A 228 -22.91 21.23 -58.61
C VAL A 228 -22.17 19.93 -58.30
N ALA A 229 -20.88 19.99 -57.98
CA ALA A 229 -20.11 18.82 -57.57
C ALA A 229 -20.63 18.23 -56.24
N MET A 230 -21.04 19.08 -55.29
CA MET A 230 -21.58 18.64 -53.99
C MET A 230 -22.91 17.88 -54.10
N GLU A 231 -23.78 18.30 -55.02
CA GLU A 231 -25.07 17.63 -55.28
C GLU A 231 -24.95 16.42 -56.23
N SER A 232 -23.77 16.21 -56.85
CA SER A 232 -23.53 15.07 -57.72
C SER A 232 -23.49 13.76 -56.94
N TYR A 233 -23.95 12.69 -57.60
CA TYR A 233 -23.97 11.34 -57.03
C TYR A 233 -22.73 10.55 -57.42
N VAL A 234 -22.25 9.73 -56.48
CA VAL A 234 -21.07 8.88 -56.63
C VAL A 234 -21.37 7.50 -56.02
N CYS A 235 -20.76 6.45 -56.57
CA CYS A 235 -20.82 5.11 -56.02
C CYS A 235 -19.67 4.86 -55.03
N LEU A 236 -19.98 4.73 -53.74
CA LEU A 236 -19.00 4.40 -52.70
C LEU A 236 -18.82 2.89 -52.55
N ASP A 237 -17.57 2.45 -52.35
CA ASP A 237 -17.22 1.09 -51.97
C ASP A 237 -17.34 0.92 -50.44
N THR A 238 -18.32 0.13 -50.00
CA THR A 238 -18.59 -0.13 -48.59
C THR A 238 -17.85 -1.35 -48.03
N ARG A 239 -16.88 -1.93 -48.74
CA ARG A 239 -16.06 -3.04 -48.19
C ARG A 239 -15.07 -2.56 -47.12
N GLY A 240 -14.60 -1.31 -47.24
CA GLY A 240 -13.69 -0.68 -46.30
C GLY A 240 -14.38 -0.07 -45.09
N ILE A 241 -13.59 0.18 -44.04
CA ILE A 241 -14.00 0.90 -42.82
C ILE A 241 -13.11 2.12 -42.49
N HIS A 242 -12.09 2.38 -43.32
CA HIS A 242 -11.19 3.52 -43.18
C HIS A 242 -11.60 4.63 -44.13
N SER A 243 -11.65 5.87 -43.62
CA SER A 243 -11.93 7.06 -44.39
C SER A 243 -10.66 7.59 -45.09
N PRO A 244 -10.74 8.14 -46.32
CA PRO A 244 -11.94 8.20 -47.14
C PRO A 244 -12.27 6.84 -47.79
N LEU A 245 -13.57 6.50 -47.86
CA LEU A 245 -14.01 5.30 -48.60
C LEU A 245 -13.69 5.44 -50.10
N PRO A 246 -13.18 4.38 -50.76
CA PRO A 246 -12.86 4.43 -52.17
C PRO A 246 -14.12 4.51 -53.05
N ILE A 247 -13.97 5.09 -54.24
CA ILE A 247 -15.03 5.24 -55.23
C ILE A 247 -14.94 4.14 -56.27
N ILE A 248 -16.10 3.67 -56.71
CA ILE A 248 -16.24 2.78 -57.85
C ILE A 248 -16.69 3.62 -59.04
N ASP A 249 -15.98 3.53 -60.16
CA ASP A 249 -16.27 4.27 -61.38
C ASP A 249 -17.51 3.69 -62.09
N VAL A 250 -18.69 4.21 -61.75
CA VAL A 250 -20.00 3.74 -62.25
C VAL A 250 -20.94 4.94 -62.47
N ILE A 251 -21.76 4.88 -63.54
CA ILE A 251 -22.49 6.05 -64.06
C ILE A 251 -23.91 6.17 -63.49
N ASP A 252 -24.50 5.09 -62.99
CA ASP A 252 -25.91 5.04 -62.56
C ASP A 252 -26.14 4.22 -61.28
N GLU A 253 -27.21 4.57 -60.55
CA GLU A 253 -27.60 3.95 -59.28
C GLU A 253 -27.79 2.43 -59.38
N GLN A 254 -28.38 1.97 -60.48
CA GLN A 254 -28.64 0.56 -60.69
C GLN A 254 -27.32 -0.22 -60.81
N SER A 255 -26.41 0.22 -61.67
CA SER A 255 -25.07 -0.38 -61.79
C SER A 255 -24.23 -0.28 -60.51
N CYS A 256 -24.44 0.74 -59.68
CA CYS A 256 -23.81 0.86 -58.36
C CYS A 256 -24.37 -0.19 -57.38
N SER A 257 -25.69 -0.33 -57.30
CA SER A 257 -26.36 -1.28 -56.40
C SER A 257 -26.19 -2.75 -56.82
N GLU A 258 -25.84 -2.99 -58.10
CA GLU A 258 -25.51 -4.30 -58.66
C GLU A 258 -24.03 -4.68 -58.45
N GLN A 259 -23.19 -3.80 -57.90
CA GLN A 259 -21.82 -4.15 -57.53
C GLN A 259 -21.83 -5.19 -56.40
N SER A 260 -21.46 -6.41 -56.75
CA SER A 260 -21.40 -7.52 -55.82
C SER A 260 -20.12 -8.33 -56.00
N GLN A 261 -19.61 -8.83 -54.88
CA GLN A 261 -18.46 -9.73 -54.87
C GLN A 261 -18.95 -11.06 -54.31
N LEU A 262 -18.77 -12.12 -55.11
CA LEU A 262 -19.02 -13.47 -54.67
C LEU A 262 -17.89 -13.89 -53.73
N ILE A 263 -18.19 -13.93 -52.44
CA ILE A 263 -17.27 -14.36 -51.41
C ILE A 263 -17.66 -15.78 -51.02
N THR A 264 -16.74 -16.73 -51.22
CA THR A 264 -16.92 -18.09 -50.72
C THR A 264 -16.65 -18.09 -49.22
N ASP A 265 -17.66 -18.39 -48.42
CA ASP A 265 -17.45 -18.63 -47.00
C ASP A 265 -16.51 -19.84 -46.84
N PRO A 266 -15.32 -19.68 -46.22
CA PRO A 266 -14.38 -20.78 -46.01
C PRO A 266 -14.95 -21.89 -45.10
N VAL A 267 -16.06 -21.65 -44.40
CA VAL A 267 -16.71 -22.57 -43.47
C VAL A 267 -17.88 -23.32 -44.11
N THR A 268 -18.86 -22.61 -44.69
CA THR A 268 -20.05 -23.23 -45.26
C THR A 268 -19.87 -23.63 -46.73
N GLN A 269 -18.82 -23.13 -47.40
CA GLN A 269 -18.64 -23.22 -48.85
C GLN A 269 -19.81 -22.63 -49.65
N GLU A 270 -20.71 -21.91 -48.99
CA GLU A 270 -21.77 -21.16 -49.65
C GLU A 270 -21.16 -19.90 -50.26
N ILE A 271 -21.62 -19.59 -51.47
CA ILE A 271 -21.20 -18.38 -52.17
C ILE A 271 -22.15 -17.27 -51.71
N GLU A 272 -21.64 -16.40 -50.84
CA GLU A 272 -22.38 -15.21 -50.40
C GLU A 272 -22.22 -14.10 -51.44
N ASP A 273 -23.35 -13.55 -51.88
CA ASP A 273 -23.40 -12.38 -52.76
C ASP A 273 -23.32 -11.11 -51.92
N ASN A 274 -22.10 -10.60 -51.68
CA ASN A 274 -21.90 -9.42 -50.86
C ASN A 274 -22.01 -8.16 -51.74
N ARG A 275 -23.12 -7.42 -51.62
CA ARG A 275 -23.33 -6.14 -52.33
C ARG A 275 -22.62 -5.01 -51.59
N PHE A 276 -21.80 -4.25 -52.30
CA PHE A 276 -20.91 -3.27 -51.68
C PHE A 276 -20.93 -1.86 -52.30
N GLY A 277 -21.62 -1.67 -53.42
CA GLY A 277 -21.79 -0.34 -53.99
C GLY A 277 -22.94 0.40 -53.30
N ARG A 278 -22.67 1.61 -52.80
CA ARG A 278 -23.69 2.50 -52.23
C ARG A 278 -23.73 3.81 -53.01
N TRP A 279 -24.89 4.11 -53.60
CA TRP A 279 -25.13 5.34 -54.35
C TRP A 279 -25.49 6.47 -53.39
N VAL A 280 -24.66 7.51 -53.32
CA VAL A 280 -24.84 8.64 -52.40
C VAL A 280 -24.42 9.95 -53.04
N THR A 281 -24.92 11.07 -52.53
CA THR A 281 -24.44 12.41 -52.91
C THR A 281 -23.07 12.71 -52.30
N ASN A 282 -22.29 13.63 -52.87
CA ASN A 282 -21.03 14.07 -52.26
C ASN A 282 -21.23 14.72 -50.88
N ALA A 283 -22.38 15.36 -50.63
CA ALA A 283 -22.77 15.82 -49.29
C ALA A 283 -22.89 14.66 -48.29
N GLU A 284 -23.59 13.58 -48.65
CA GLU A 284 -23.70 12.37 -47.82
C GLU A 284 -22.36 11.64 -47.69
N ARG A 285 -21.50 11.65 -48.72
CA ARG A 285 -20.13 11.12 -48.68
C ARG A 285 -19.29 11.80 -47.60
N ILE A 286 -19.39 13.12 -47.47
CA ILE A 286 -18.71 13.88 -46.40
C ILE A 286 -19.23 13.43 -45.03
N GLU A 287 -20.54 13.32 -44.85
CA GLU A 287 -21.14 12.90 -43.58
C GLU A 287 -20.73 11.46 -43.19
N ILE A 288 -20.72 10.53 -44.14
CA ILE A 288 -20.30 9.14 -43.93
C ILE A 288 -18.83 9.07 -43.49
N ASN A 289 -17.93 9.76 -44.20
CA ASN A 289 -16.49 9.76 -43.88
C ASN A 289 -16.21 10.45 -42.54
N LYS A 290 -16.88 11.57 -42.24
CA LYS A 290 -16.85 12.22 -40.92
C LYS A 290 -17.35 11.28 -39.81
N GLY A 291 -18.39 10.50 -40.08
CA GLY A 291 -18.91 9.48 -39.18
C GLY A 291 -17.89 8.37 -38.88
N LEU A 292 -17.24 7.81 -39.92
CA LEU A 292 -16.20 6.79 -39.77
C LEU A 292 -15.01 7.29 -38.94
N ILE A 293 -14.48 8.47 -39.25
CA ILE A 293 -13.38 9.09 -38.49
C ILE A 293 -13.80 9.33 -37.04
N MET A 294 -15.01 9.86 -36.82
CA MET A 294 -15.50 10.10 -35.47
C MET A 294 -15.53 8.80 -34.65
N ILE A 295 -16.06 7.70 -35.21
CA ILE A 295 -16.16 6.44 -34.47
C ILE A 295 -14.76 5.84 -34.21
N GLU A 296 -13.84 5.88 -35.18
CA GLU A 296 -12.45 5.40 -35.01
C GLU A 296 -11.74 6.15 -33.87
N TRP A 297 -11.76 7.48 -33.89
CA TRP A 297 -11.10 8.31 -32.88
C TRP A 297 -11.79 8.27 -31.52
N VAL A 298 -13.12 8.15 -31.48
CA VAL A 298 -13.85 7.92 -30.23
C VAL A 298 -13.47 6.56 -29.63
N SER A 299 -13.38 5.50 -30.45
CA SER A 299 -12.93 4.20 -29.96
C SER A 299 -11.50 4.27 -29.40
N LEU A 300 -10.58 4.93 -30.11
CA LEU A 300 -9.21 5.12 -29.65
C LEU A 300 -9.16 5.97 -28.36
N ALA A 301 -10.02 6.98 -28.23
CA ALA A 301 -10.15 7.75 -27.00
C ALA A 301 -10.67 6.88 -25.84
N VAL A 302 -11.65 6.00 -26.07
CA VAL A 302 -12.13 5.03 -25.07
C VAL A 302 -11.04 4.03 -24.71
N LEU A 303 -10.25 3.55 -25.66
CA LEU A 303 -9.09 2.68 -25.42
C LEU A 303 -8.06 3.38 -24.51
N VAL A 304 -7.70 4.63 -24.81
CA VAL A 304 -6.76 5.42 -24.00
C VAL A 304 -7.33 5.74 -22.62
N PHE A 305 -8.63 6.05 -22.54
CA PHE A 305 -9.34 6.23 -21.28
C PHE A 305 -9.32 4.96 -20.43
N MET A 306 -9.51 3.78 -21.04
CA MET A 306 -9.49 2.48 -20.37
C MET A 306 -8.08 1.95 -20.08
N LEU A 307 -7.03 2.57 -20.64
CA LEU A 307 -5.64 2.13 -20.51
C LEU A 307 -5.20 1.84 -19.05
N PRO A 308 -5.55 2.63 -18.02
CA PRO A 308 -5.17 2.31 -16.64
C PRO A 308 -5.71 0.97 -16.14
N THR A 309 -6.91 0.55 -16.55
CA THR A 309 -7.50 -0.74 -16.15
C THR A 309 -6.84 -1.89 -16.90
N ILE A 310 -6.64 -1.73 -18.21
CA ILE A 310 -5.97 -2.69 -19.10
C ILE A 310 -4.53 -2.95 -18.63
N VAL A 311 -3.77 -1.89 -18.33
CA VAL A 311 -2.40 -1.99 -17.83
C VAL A 311 -2.35 -2.69 -16.48
N ALA A 312 -3.25 -2.36 -15.55
CA ALA A 312 -3.32 -3.03 -14.25
C ALA A 312 -3.55 -4.54 -14.43
N TYR A 313 -4.55 -4.91 -15.24
CA TYR A 313 -4.91 -6.31 -15.47
C TYR A 313 -3.75 -7.09 -16.09
N GLY A 314 -3.18 -6.58 -17.18
CA GLY A 314 -2.07 -7.21 -17.89
C GLY A 314 -0.85 -7.42 -16.98
N ARG A 315 -0.48 -6.42 -16.18
CA ARG A 315 0.65 -6.50 -15.23
C ARG A 315 0.41 -7.49 -14.09
N ILE A 316 -0.80 -7.52 -13.52
CA ILE A 316 -1.14 -8.45 -12.42
C ILE A 316 -1.12 -9.89 -12.93
N MET A 317 -1.72 -10.13 -14.09
CA MET A 317 -1.77 -11.45 -14.71
C MET A 317 -0.40 -11.94 -15.18
N GLY A 318 0.37 -11.09 -15.88
CA GLY A 318 1.69 -11.47 -16.37
C GLY A 318 2.68 -11.77 -15.25
N ALA A 319 2.69 -10.95 -14.19
CA ALA A 319 3.56 -11.19 -13.04
C ALA A 319 3.15 -12.40 -12.19
N SER A 320 1.87 -12.77 -12.16
CA SER A 320 1.38 -13.89 -11.35
C SER A 320 1.30 -15.23 -12.09
N TRP A 321 1.48 -15.23 -13.41
CA TRP A 321 1.33 -16.40 -14.28
C TRP A 321 2.10 -17.63 -13.75
N ASN A 322 3.37 -17.47 -13.39
CA ASN A 322 4.21 -18.57 -12.86
C ASN A 322 3.60 -19.23 -11.61
N MET A 323 3.08 -18.39 -10.70
CA MET A 323 2.50 -18.83 -9.43
C MET A 323 1.15 -19.50 -9.67
N LEU A 324 0.31 -18.93 -10.54
CA LEU A 324 -1.00 -19.45 -10.89
C LEU A 324 -0.92 -20.81 -11.58
N VAL A 325 -0.13 -20.92 -12.66
CA VAL A 325 0.04 -22.18 -13.42
C VAL A 325 0.51 -23.29 -12.49
N ARG A 326 1.55 -23.04 -11.69
CA ARG A 326 2.13 -24.05 -10.81
C ARG A 326 1.17 -24.48 -9.71
N ASN A 327 0.46 -23.54 -9.09
CA ASN A 327 -0.50 -23.87 -8.04
C ASN A 327 -1.72 -24.61 -8.58
N LYS A 328 -2.32 -24.15 -9.68
CA LYS A 328 -3.46 -24.87 -10.28
C LYS A 328 -3.05 -26.24 -10.77
N TYR A 329 -1.84 -26.40 -11.31
CA TYR A 329 -1.30 -27.71 -11.68
C TYR A 329 -1.10 -28.65 -10.47
N ARG A 330 -0.66 -28.13 -9.32
CA ARG A 330 -0.62 -28.90 -8.05
C ARG A 330 -2.01 -29.27 -7.54
N THR A 331 -2.99 -28.37 -7.70
CA THR A 331 -4.39 -28.63 -7.36
C THR A 331 -4.97 -29.77 -8.20
N ILE A 332 -4.66 -29.85 -9.51
CA ILE A 332 -5.03 -30.98 -10.39
C ILE A 332 -4.51 -32.31 -9.82
N ARG A 333 -3.26 -32.32 -9.35
CA ARG A 333 -2.61 -33.50 -8.72
C ARG A 333 -3.14 -33.82 -7.31
N GLY A 334 -4.04 -33.02 -6.76
CA GLY A 334 -4.62 -33.25 -5.44
C GLY A 334 -3.77 -32.76 -4.26
N ILE A 335 -2.71 -31.99 -4.52
CA ILE A 335 -1.82 -31.44 -3.49
C ILE A 335 -2.41 -30.10 -3.00
N PRO A 336 -2.48 -29.85 -1.69
CA PRO A 336 -2.92 -28.55 -1.17
C PRO A 336 -1.91 -27.46 -1.56
N THR A 337 -2.40 -26.26 -1.85
CA THR A 337 -1.60 -25.13 -2.31
C THR A 337 -1.87 -23.88 -1.48
N PRO A 338 -1.05 -22.82 -1.59
CA PRO A 338 -1.30 -21.54 -0.92
C PRO A 338 -2.57 -20.82 -1.40
N ILE A 339 -3.14 -21.22 -2.55
CA ILE A 339 -4.43 -20.73 -3.02
C ILE A 339 -5.54 -21.63 -2.48
N ASP A 340 -5.29 -22.95 -2.45
CA ASP A 340 -6.24 -23.99 -2.06
C ASP A 340 -5.67 -24.88 -0.94
N PRO A 341 -5.72 -24.46 0.33
CA PRO A 341 -5.03 -25.13 1.44
C PRO A 341 -5.74 -26.41 1.89
N ASP A 342 -7.05 -26.49 1.65
CA ASP A 342 -7.83 -27.69 1.88
C ASP A 342 -7.69 -28.66 0.70
N LYS A 343 -7.76 -29.97 0.97
CA LYS A 343 -7.64 -31.00 -0.07
C LYS A 343 -8.68 -30.77 -1.17
N PRO A 344 -8.29 -30.67 -2.45
CA PRO A 344 -9.22 -30.29 -3.51
C PRO A 344 -10.16 -31.45 -3.87
N THR A 345 -11.45 -31.11 -3.95
CA THR A 345 -12.52 -32.00 -4.43
C THR A 345 -12.39 -32.27 -5.93
N ILE A 346 -13.05 -33.33 -6.42
CA ILE A 346 -12.99 -33.73 -7.85
C ILE A 346 -13.42 -32.58 -8.76
N ILE A 347 -14.52 -31.88 -8.43
CA ILE A 347 -15.02 -30.72 -9.18
C ILE A 347 -13.96 -29.61 -9.23
N LYS A 348 -13.30 -29.35 -8.09
CA LYS A 348 -12.26 -28.32 -8.03
C LYS A 348 -11.03 -28.69 -8.87
N ARG A 349 -10.68 -29.98 -8.95
CA ARG A 349 -9.63 -30.47 -9.85
C ARG A 349 -10.00 -30.27 -11.31
N PHE A 350 -11.22 -30.61 -11.69
CA PHE A 350 -11.74 -30.40 -13.05
C PHE A 350 -11.71 -28.92 -13.45
N ASN A 351 -12.25 -28.04 -12.61
CA ASN A 351 -12.20 -26.59 -12.86
C ASN A 351 -10.75 -26.07 -12.92
N SER A 352 -9.85 -26.60 -12.10
CA SER A 352 -8.42 -26.25 -12.16
C SER A 352 -7.75 -26.75 -13.43
N SER A 353 -8.16 -27.91 -13.98
CA SER A 353 -7.67 -28.42 -15.27
C SER A 353 -8.03 -27.48 -16.42
N ILE A 354 -9.28 -27.01 -16.45
CA ILE A 354 -9.74 -26.03 -17.43
C ILE A 354 -8.91 -24.74 -17.31
N LEU A 355 -8.73 -24.21 -16.10
CA LEU A 355 -7.93 -23.00 -15.87
C LEU A 355 -6.47 -23.16 -16.27
N VAL A 356 -5.85 -24.32 -16.02
CA VAL A 356 -4.46 -24.58 -16.45
C VAL A 356 -4.35 -24.60 -17.97
N LEU A 357 -5.32 -25.20 -18.67
CA LEU A 357 -5.35 -25.17 -20.14
C LEU A 357 -5.31 -23.73 -20.65
N PHE A 358 -6.20 -22.86 -20.15
CA PHE A 358 -6.22 -21.44 -20.52
C PHE A 358 -4.94 -20.70 -20.15
N LEU A 359 -4.41 -20.91 -18.95
CA LEU A 359 -3.17 -20.22 -18.53
C LEU A 359 -1.98 -20.63 -19.40
N VAL A 360 -1.90 -21.90 -19.82
CA VAL A 360 -0.81 -22.38 -20.69
C VAL A 360 -0.95 -21.86 -22.12
N THR A 361 -2.17 -21.74 -22.64
CA THR A 361 -2.41 -21.22 -24.00
C THR A 361 -2.39 -19.69 -24.08
N MET A 362 -2.56 -18.98 -22.97
CA MET A 362 -2.62 -17.52 -22.91
C MET A 362 -1.41 -16.79 -23.56
N PRO A 363 -0.14 -17.20 -23.36
CA PRO A 363 0.98 -16.56 -24.05
C PRO A 363 0.94 -16.74 -25.57
N LEU A 364 0.49 -17.89 -26.06
CA LEU A 364 0.34 -18.13 -27.49
C LEU A 364 -0.79 -17.29 -28.09
N ALA A 365 -1.92 -17.21 -27.40
CA ALA A 365 -3.04 -16.34 -27.78
C ALA A 365 -2.63 -14.86 -27.79
N ALA A 366 -1.78 -14.44 -26.83
CA ALA A 366 -1.28 -13.07 -26.75
C ALA A 366 -0.35 -12.71 -27.92
N VAL A 367 0.52 -13.63 -28.33
CA VAL A 367 1.38 -13.44 -29.50
C VAL A 367 0.54 -13.40 -30.78
N ASN A 368 -0.43 -14.31 -30.91
CA ASN A 368 -1.36 -14.34 -32.05
C ASN A 368 -2.16 -13.04 -32.18
N GLY A 369 -2.66 -12.49 -31.06
CA GLY A 369 -3.40 -11.24 -31.05
C GLY A 369 -2.62 -10.05 -31.61
N ILE A 370 -1.41 -9.85 -31.10
CA ILE A 370 -0.54 -8.74 -31.51
C ILE A 370 -0.10 -8.90 -32.97
N ILE A 371 0.32 -10.11 -33.38
CA ILE A 371 0.77 -10.35 -34.75
C ILE A 371 -0.39 -10.22 -35.73
N THR A 372 -1.59 -10.72 -35.40
CA THR A 372 -2.77 -10.58 -36.24
C THR A 372 -3.06 -9.10 -36.48
N LEU A 373 -3.13 -8.27 -35.43
CA LEU A 373 -3.39 -6.84 -35.58
C LEU A 373 -2.28 -6.13 -36.37
N ALA A 374 -1.01 -6.45 -36.12
CA ALA A 374 0.10 -5.84 -36.84
C ALA A 374 0.08 -6.20 -38.33
N TRP A 375 -0.22 -7.46 -38.66
CA TRP A 375 -0.27 -7.93 -40.04
C TRP A 375 -1.48 -7.38 -40.79
N THR A 376 -2.66 -7.34 -40.17
CA THR A 376 -3.87 -6.81 -40.84
C THR A 376 -3.73 -5.34 -41.20
N ARG A 377 -3.05 -4.53 -40.37
CA ARG A 377 -2.76 -3.12 -40.66
C ARG A 377 -1.69 -2.89 -41.73
N LEU A 378 -0.80 -3.86 -41.95
CA LEU A 378 0.26 -3.77 -42.94
C LEU A 378 -0.18 -4.28 -44.33
N GLU A 379 -0.95 -5.36 -44.36
CA GLU A 379 -1.28 -6.07 -45.61
C GLU A 379 -2.70 -5.77 -46.11
N ASN A 380 -3.63 -5.28 -45.26
CA ASN A 380 -5.04 -5.01 -45.60
C ASN A 380 -5.71 -6.15 -46.41
N PRO A 381 -5.80 -7.38 -45.86
CA PRO A 381 -6.29 -8.55 -46.60
C PRO A 381 -7.79 -8.42 -46.95
N GLU A 382 -8.17 -8.87 -48.15
CA GLU A 382 -9.58 -8.85 -48.60
C GLU A 382 -10.51 -9.69 -47.70
N ASN A 383 -9.99 -10.74 -47.05
CA ASN A 383 -10.73 -11.63 -46.14
C ASN A 383 -10.61 -11.23 -44.66
N LEU A 384 -10.41 -9.94 -44.35
CA LEU A 384 -10.17 -9.43 -42.99
C LEU A 384 -11.23 -9.90 -41.97
N ARG A 385 -12.52 -9.83 -42.34
CA ARG A 385 -13.65 -10.25 -41.49
C ARG A 385 -13.48 -11.68 -40.98
N PHE A 386 -13.24 -12.63 -41.88
CA PHE A 386 -13.08 -14.05 -41.54
C PHE A 386 -11.84 -14.32 -40.69
N ILE A 387 -10.72 -13.64 -40.97
CA ILE A 387 -9.48 -13.83 -40.21
C ILE A 387 -9.67 -13.40 -38.75
N LEU A 388 -10.30 -12.25 -38.52
CA LEU A 388 -10.57 -11.77 -37.17
C LEU A 388 -11.62 -12.62 -36.44
N ASP A 389 -12.60 -13.13 -37.17
CA ASP A 389 -13.68 -13.95 -36.62
C ASP A 389 -13.22 -15.35 -36.21
N LEU A 390 -12.39 -15.99 -37.04
CA LEU A 390 -11.83 -17.33 -36.80
C LEU A 390 -10.69 -17.36 -35.78
N GLY A 391 -10.49 -16.31 -34.97
CA GLY A 391 -9.46 -16.29 -33.93
C GLY A 391 -8.06 -15.89 -34.42
N GLY A 392 -8.00 -15.06 -35.47
CA GLY A 392 -6.79 -14.46 -36.01
C GLY A 392 -6.01 -15.37 -36.94
N ILE A 393 -4.75 -15.04 -37.18
CA ILE A 393 -3.90 -15.74 -38.16
C ILE A 393 -3.77 -17.22 -37.81
N ILE A 394 -3.52 -17.57 -36.54
CA ILE A 394 -3.40 -18.99 -36.14
C ILE A 394 -4.69 -19.75 -36.40
N GLY A 395 -5.84 -19.13 -36.14
CA GLY A 395 -7.12 -19.78 -36.32
C GLY A 395 -7.47 -20.00 -37.80
N ASN A 396 -7.32 -18.96 -38.62
CA ASN A 396 -7.49 -19.05 -40.06
C ASN A 396 -6.53 -20.08 -40.69
N THR A 397 -5.25 -20.08 -40.29
CA THR A 397 -4.27 -21.05 -40.81
C THR A 397 -4.55 -22.49 -40.39
N LEU A 398 -5.09 -22.71 -39.18
CA LEU A 398 -5.52 -24.03 -38.73
C LEU A 398 -6.67 -24.56 -39.60
N LEU A 399 -7.64 -23.70 -39.92
CA LEU A 399 -8.79 -24.06 -40.74
C LEU A 399 -8.36 -24.41 -42.17
N MET A 400 -7.56 -23.54 -42.80
CA MET A 400 -6.96 -23.79 -44.12
C MET A 400 -6.10 -25.07 -44.15
N PHE A 401 -5.40 -25.39 -43.06
CA PHE A 401 -4.60 -26.62 -42.94
C PHE A 401 -5.47 -27.88 -42.88
N VAL A 402 -6.60 -27.84 -42.17
CA VAL A 402 -7.56 -28.95 -42.10
C VAL A 402 -8.27 -29.14 -43.44
N GLU A 403 -8.65 -28.05 -44.11
CA GLU A 403 -9.22 -28.07 -45.45
C GLU A 403 -8.26 -28.68 -46.48
N GLY A 404 -6.99 -28.26 -46.47
CA GLY A 404 -5.96 -28.75 -47.39
C GLY A 404 -5.54 -30.21 -47.18
N ASN A 405 -6.01 -30.88 -46.14
CA ASN A 405 -5.65 -32.27 -45.82
C ASN A 405 -6.86 -33.20 -45.85
N GLU A 406 -6.92 -34.04 -46.91
CA GLU A 406 -8.03 -34.96 -47.18
C GLU A 406 -8.32 -35.98 -46.04
N PHE A 407 -7.32 -36.27 -45.19
CA PHE A 407 -7.51 -37.15 -44.03
C PHE A 407 -8.19 -36.42 -42.86
N LEU A 408 -7.82 -35.17 -42.62
CA LEU A 408 -8.33 -34.38 -41.49
C LEU A 408 -9.74 -33.86 -41.78
N SER A 409 -10.04 -33.46 -43.02
CA SER A 409 -11.37 -33.01 -43.42
C SER A 409 -12.44 -34.11 -43.32
N LYS A 410 -12.05 -35.39 -43.41
CA LYS A 410 -12.93 -36.55 -43.15
C LYS A 410 -13.15 -36.83 -41.66
N LEU A 411 -12.25 -36.40 -40.78
CA LEU A 411 -12.26 -36.68 -39.34
C LEU A 411 -12.90 -35.55 -38.53
N VAL A 412 -12.76 -34.30 -38.98
CA VAL A 412 -13.22 -33.11 -38.29
C VAL A 412 -14.11 -32.32 -39.24
N ASP A 413 -15.37 -32.16 -38.87
CA ASP A 413 -16.32 -31.33 -39.62
C ASP A 413 -15.87 -29.85 -39.55
N LEU A 414 -15.63 -29.23 -40.70
CA LEU A 414 -15.14 -27.86 -40.83
C LEU A 414 -16.09 -26.85 -40.17
N LYS A 415 -17.41 -27.08 -40.27
CA LYS A 415 -18.43 -26.24 -39.63
C LYS A 415 -18.39 -26.38 -38.11
N SER A 416 -18.12 -27.57 -37.60
CA SER A 416 -17.90 -27.80 -36.17
C SER A 416 -16.60 -27.18 -35.67
N LEU A 417 -15.54 -27.16 -36.49
CA LEU A 417 -14.24 -26.61 -36.13
C LEU A 417 -14.27 -25.09 -36.03
N SER A 418 -14.87 -24.40 -37.01
CA SER A 418 -15.04 -22.95 -36.98
C SER A 418 -15.92 -22.53 -35.79
N LEU A 419 -17.01 -23.25 -35.52
CA LEU A 419 -17.85 -23.03 -34.36
C LEU A 419 -17.07 -23.22 -33.05
N VAL A 420 -16.23 -24.26 -32.95
CA VAL A 420 -15.38 -24.50 -31.78
C VAL A 420 -14.34 -23.39 -31.61
N LEU A 421 -13.82 -22.84 -32.72
CA LEU A 421 -12.79 -21.80 -32.71
C LEU A 421 -13.37 -20.43 -32.34
N ALA A 422 -14.52 -20.07 -32.91
CA ALA A 422 -15.31 -18.90 -32.53
C ALA A 422 -15.81 -19.01 -31.08
N ALA A 423 -16.32 -20.18 -30.67
CA ALA A 423 -16.69 -20.46 -29.29
C ALA A 423 -15.49 -20.40 -28.34
N TYR A 424 -14.30 -20.82 -28.78
CA TYR A 424 -13.07 -20.69 -27.99
C TYR A 424 -12.67 -19.22 -27.80
N LEU A 425 -12.81 -18.37 -28.83
CA LEU A 425 -12.61 -16.93 -28.72
C LEU A 425 -13.63 -16.30 -27.75
N MET A 426 -14.92 -16.57 -27.95
CA MET A 426 -16.00 -16.09 -27.06
C MET A 426 -15.80 -16.52 -25.62
N LEU A 427 -15.43 -17.79 -25.41
CA LEU A 427 -15.23 -18.38 -24.09
C LEU A 427 -13.92 -17.87 -23.48
N ASN A 428 -12.87 -17.61 -24.25
CA ASN A 428 -11.69 -16.90 -23.76
C ASN A 428 -12.07 -15.50 -23.28
N VAL A 429 -12.71 -14.66 -24.11
CA VAL A 429 -13.08 -13.29 -23.71
C VAL A 429 -14.03 -13.30 -22.49
N SER A 430 -15.04 -14.18 -22.49
CA SER A 430 -16.09 -14.23 -21.46
C SER A 430 -15.67 -14.94 -20.16
N VAL A 431 -14.98 -16.09 -20.24
CA VAL A 431 -14.56 -16.89 -19.05
C VAL A 431 -13.29 -16.32 -18.43
N VAL A 432 -12.34 -15.81 -19.23
CA VAL A 432 -11.16 -15.09 -18.72
C VAL A 432 -11.57 -13.72 -18.13
N GLY A 433 -12.64 -13.10 -18.62
CA GLY A 433 -13.21 -11.88 -18.04
C GLY A 433 -13.91 -12.10 -16.70
N LEU A 434 -14.88 -13.03 -16.62
CA LEU A 434 -15.78 -13.11 -15.46
C LEU A 434 -15.34 -14.10 -14.36
N ALA A 435 -14.82 -15.27 -14.73
CA ALA A 435 -14.40 -16.28 -13.76
C ALA A 435 -13.02 -15.97 -13.15
N LEU A 436 -12.20 -15.19 -13.87
CA LEU A 436 -10.83 -14.91 -13.48
C LEU A 436 -10.71 -13.72 -12.50
N ILE A 437 -11.68 -12.80 -12.44
CA ILE A 437 -11.65 -11.68 -11.47
C ILE A 437 -11.46 -12.20 -10.04
N PHE A 438 -12.21 -13.23 -9.62
CA PHE A 438 -12.09 -13.77 -8.26
C PHE A 438 -10.77 -14.54 -8.02
N GLU A 439 -10.25 -15.25 -9.03
CA GLU A 439 -8.94 -15.90 -8.94
C GLU A 439 -7.80 -14.87 -8.89
N MET A 440 -7.93 -13.78 -9.63
CA MET A 440 -7.00 -12.66 -9.61
C MET A 440 -7.07 -11.91 -8.27
N ILE A 441 -8.25 -11.67 -7.69
CA ILE A 441 -8.40 -11.09 -6.34
C ILE A 441 -7.70 -12.00 -5.31
N ARG A 442 -7.96 -13.31 -5.33
CA ARG A 442 -7.26 -14.27 -4.44
C ARG A 442 -5.75 -14.20 -4.60
N ASN A 443 -5.26 -14.08 -5.83
CA ASN A 443 -3.84 -13.97 -6.11
C ASN A 443 -3.23 -12.63 -5.64
N LEU A 444 -3.96 -11.52 -5.75
CA LEU A 444 -3.57 -10.21 -5.22
C LEU A 444 -3.39 -10.25 -3.70
N PHE A 445 -4.33 -10.88 -2.99
CA PHE A 445 -4.25 -11.10 -1.54
C PHE A 445 -3.07 -11.99 -1.15
N LEU A 446 -2.82 -13.04 -1.92
CA LEU A 446 -1.71 -13.95 -1.66
C LEU A 446 -0.34 -13.27 -1.83
N GLY A 447 -0.26 -12.21 -2.64
CA GLY A 447 1.01 -11.59 -3.03
C GLY A 447 1.69 -12.32 -4.21
N GLY A 448 0.93 -13.07 -5.01
CA GLY A 448 1.47 -13.89 -6.10
C GLY A 448 2.20 -13.08 -7.18
N GLN A 449 1.92 -11.79 -7.30
CA GLN A 449 2.62 -10.84 -8.18
C GLN A 449 4.05 -10.50 -7.72
N VAL A 450 4.33 -10.57 -6.41
CA VAL A 450 5.67 -10.33 -5.84
C VAL A 450 6.48 -11.61 -5.82
N ILE A 451 5.82 -12.73 -5.51
CA ILE A 451 6.45 -14.06 -5.43
C ILE A 451 6.70 -14.62 -6.84
N GLY A 452 5.71 -14.47 -7.71
CA GLY A 452 5.64 -15.12 -9.02
C GLY A 452 6.43 -14.44 -10.14
N GLY A 453 6.69 -13.14 -10.05
CA GLY A 453 7.17 -12.35 -11.18
C GLY A 453 7.70 -10.97 -10.83
N ILE A 454 7.94 -10.17 -11.87
CA ILE A 454 8.50 -8.83 -11.81
C ILE A 454 7.55 -7.86 -12.51
N GLY A 455 7.41 -6.64 -12.01
CA GLY A 455 6.61 -5.60 -12.65
C GLY A 455 5.10 -5.68 -12.38
N GLY A 456 4.64 -6.57 -11.49
CA GLY A 456 3.24 -6.62 -11.05
C GLY A 456 2.80 -5.38 -10.25
N VAL A 457 1.48 -5.24 -10.05
CA VAL A 457 0.89 -4.16 -9.25
C VAL A 457 0.74 -4.61 -7.80
N VAL A 458 1.39 -3.91 -6.86
CA VAL A 458 1.32 -4.20 -5.42
C VAL A 458 0.52 -3.10 -4.73
N LEU A 459 -0.69 -3.45 -4.28
CA LEU A 459 -1.63 -2.53 -3.64
C LEU A 459 -1.42 -2.41 -2.13
N GLY A 460 -0.62 -3.29 -1.55
CA GLY A 460 -0.35 -3.34 -0.12
C GLY A 460 0.74 -4.36 0.17
N GLN A 461 1.48 -4.15 1.25
CA GLN A 461 2.46 -5.13 1.71
C GLN A 461 1.73 -6.33 2.31
N PRO A 462 2.16 -7.58 2.04
CA PRO A 462 1.47 -8.77 2.57
C PRO A 462 1.25 -8.76 4.08
N ARG A 463 2.20 -8.25 4.87
CA ARG A 463 2.06 -8.11 6.33
C ARG A 463 0.90 -7.18 6.72
N GLU A 464 0.78 -6.05 6.02
CA GLU A 464 -0.31 -5.08 6.22
C GLU A 464 -1.65 -5.64 5.75
N ILE A 465 -1.70 -6.39 4.63
CA ILE A 465 -2.93 -7.04 4.16
C ILE A 465 -3.48 -7.97 5.25
N ARG A 466 -2.61 -8.67 5.98
CA ARG A 466 -3.06 -9.52 7.07
C ARG A 466 -3.52 -8.75 8.30
N ALA A 467 -2.75 -7.74 8.72
CA ALA A 467 -3.03 -7.00 9.95
C ALA A 467 -4.20 -6.00 9.82
N GLU A 468 -4.42 -5.44 8.63
CA GLU A 468 -5.29 -4.28 8.44
C GLU A 468 -6.47 -4.55 7.52
N SER A 469 -7.69 -4.53 8.10
CA SER A 469 -8.95 -4.74 7.36
C SER A 469 -9.19 -3.67 6.30
N ILE A 470 -8.68 -2.45 6.49
CA ILE A 470 -8.80 -1.36 5.50
C ILE A 470 -7.96 -1.61 4.24
N VAL A 471 -6.80 -2.28 4.38
CA VAL A 471 -5.97 -2.68 3.22
C VAL A 471 -6.66 -3.79 2.45
N GLN A 472 -7.23 -4.77 3.15
CA GLN A 472 -8.04 -5.84 2.56
C GLN A 472 -9.20 -5.25 1.75
N SER A 473 -9.90 -4.29 2.35
CA SER A 473 -11.01 -3.56 1.74
C SER A 473 -10.60 -2.88 0.43
N ARG A 474 -9.47 -2.16 0.43
CA ARG A 474 -8.94 -1.49 -0.76
C ARG A 474 -8.62 -2.45 -1.90
N ILE A 475 -8.06 -3.63 -1.59
CA ILE A 475 -7.75 -4.65 -2.60
C ILE A 475 -9.03 -5.20 -3.23
N ILE A 476 -10.06 -5.49 -2.43
CA ILE A 476 -11.35 -5.98 -2.95
C ILE A 476 -12.03 -4.89 -3.80
N ALA A 477 -12.06 -3.65 -3.32
CA ALA A 477 -12.66 -2.53 -4.04
C ALA A 477 -11.99 -2.33 -5.41
N PHE A 478 -10.65 -2.35 -5.45
CA PHE A 478 -9.89 -2.30 -6.69
C PHE A 478 -10.18 -3.50 -7.59
N GLY A 479 -10.19 -4.72 -7.04
CA GLY A 479 -10.42 -5.94 -7.82
C GLY A 479 -11.82 -6.05 -8.41
N LEU A 480 -12.85 -5.52 -7.74
CA LEU A 480 -14.21 -5.54 -8.25
C LEU A 480 -14.47 -4.36 -9.19
N ALA A 481 -14.11 -3.14 -8.80
CA ALA A 481 -14.41 -1.95 -9.61
C ALA A 481 -13.43 -1.73 -10.77
N GLY A 482 -12.14 -1.96 -10.53
CA GLY A 482 -11.06 -1.71 -11.48
C GLY A 482 -11.03 -2.67 -12.66
N PHE A 483 -11.71 -3.83 -12.56
CA PHE A 483 -11.78 -4.81 -13.66
C PHE A 483 -13.19 -5.04 -14.21
N ALA A 484 -14.25 -4.67 -13.46
CA ALA A 484 -15.61 -4.81 -13.95
C ALA A 484 -15.85 -4.01 -15.24
N GLY A 485 -15.48 -2.73 -15.27
CA GLY A 485 -15.73 -1.86 -16.43
C GLY A 485 -15.12 -2.41 -17.72
N TYR A 486 -13.84 -2.79 -17.69
CA TYR A 486 -13.16 -3.37 -18.86
C TYR A 486 -13.75 -4.70 -19.30
N SER A 487 -14.01 -5.60 -18.37
CA SER A 487 -14.55 -6.94 -18.69
C SER A 487 -15.96 -6.84 -19.27
N VAL A 488 -16.77 -5.91 -18.76
CA VAL A 488 -18.12 -5.66 -19.24
C VAL A 488 -18.11 -4.98 -20.60
N LEU A 489 -17.21 -4.02 -20.84
CA LEU A 489 -17.05 -3.41 -22.16
C LEU A 489 -16.74 -4.47 -23.22
N LEU A 490 -15.74 -5.33 -22.97
CA LEU A 490 -15.41 -6.42 -23.90
C LEU A 490 -16.56 -7.41 -24.09
N LEU A 491 -17.29 -7.75 -23.02
CA LEU A 491 -18.44 -8.64 -23.12
C LEU A 491 -19.55 -8.01 -23.98
N ILE A 492 -19.85 -6.73 -23.80
CA ILE A 492 -20.83 -6.01 -24.61
C ILE A 492 -20.40 -6.01 -26.08
N MET A 493 -19.14 -5.64 -26.36
CA MET A 493 -18.61 -5.66 -27.73
C MET A 493 -18.73 -7.05 -28.37
N GLN A 494 -18.40 -8.11 -27.62
CA GLN A 494 -18.55 -9.48 -28.10
C GLN A 494 -20.02 -9.85 -28.33
N VAL A 495 -20.93 -9.50 -27.42
CA VAL A 495 -22.36 -9.82 -27.56
C VAL A 495 -22.97 -9.08 -28.76
N TYR A 496 -22.65 -7.79 -28.95
CA TYR A 496 -23.09 -7.02 -30.13
C TYR A 496 -22.50 -7.58 -31.43
N LYS A 497 -21.28 -8.12 -31.40
CA LYS A 497 -20.68 -8.79 -32.57
C LYS A 497 -21.38 -10.09 -32.93
N GLU A 498 -21.67 -10.95 -31.95
CA GLU A 498 -22.19 -12.31 -32.21
C GLU A 498 -23.70 -12.33 -32.46
N TRP A 499 -24.42 -11.37 -31.89
CA TRP A 499 -25.88 -11.35 -31.89
C TRP A 499 -26.42 -10.03 -32.45
N ALA A 500 -25.70 -9.38 -33.38
CA ALA A 500 -26.06 -8.07 -33.93
C ALA A 500 -27.53 -7.99 -34.37
N GLU A 501 -28.03 -9.03 -35.05
CA GLU A 501 -29.42 -9.13 -35.53
C GLU A 501 -30.47 -9.10 -34.41
N LEU A 502 -30.10 -9.54 -33.20
CA LEU A 502 -30.98 -9.56 -32.03
C LEU A 502 -30.81 -8.32 -31.15
N MET A 503 -29.77 -7.51 -31.34
CA MET A 503 -29.40 -6.44 -30.42
C MET A 503 -30.04 -5.09 -30.79
N PRO A 504 -30.41 -4.27 -29.79
CA PRO A 504 -31.03 -2.98 -30.05
C PRO A 504 -30.02 -2.03 -30.69
N TYR A 505 -30.50 -1.15 -31.59
CA TYR A 505 -29.70 -0.16 -32.29
C TYR A 505 -28.60 -0.71 -33.23
N ALA A 506 -28.50 -2.02 -33.46
CA ALA A 506 -27.52 -2.60 -34.37
C ALA A 506 -27.70 -2.12 -35.83
N ASN A 507 -28.95 -1.91 -36.26
CA ASN A 507 -29.30 -1.41 -37.60
C ASN A 507 -29.59 0.12 -37.62
N SER A 508 -29.23 0.85 -36.55
CA SER A 508 -29.62 2.27 -36.41
C SER A 508 -28.66 3.27 -37.05
N SER A 509 -27.50 2.81 -37.53
CA SER A 509 -26.59 3.65 -38.31
C SER A 509 -27.18 3.89 -39.69
N ALA A 510 -27.74 5.08 -39.93
CA ALA A 510 -28.17 5.50 -41.27
C ALA A 510 -27.03 5.42 -42.33
N PHE A 511 -25.77 5.40 -41.86
CA PHE A 511 -24.57 5.59 -42.66
C PHE A 511 -23.76 4.31 -42.96
N LEU A 512 -23.91 3.24 -42.17
CA LEU A 512 -23.10 2.00 -42.30
C LEU A 512 -23.97 0.79 -42.58
N THR A 513 -23.47 -0.14 -43.40
CA THR A 513 -24.10 -1.46 -43.61
C THR A 513 -23.87 -2.36 -42.40
N ALA A 514 -24.74 -3.36 -42.19
CA ALA A 514 -24.61 -4.31 -41.07
C ALA A 514 -23.24 -5.01 -41.03
N GLY A 515 -22.70 -5.38 -42.19
CA GLY A 515 -21.36 -5.97 -42.31
C GLY A 515 -20.21 -5.01 -41.94
N GLN A 516 -20.35 -3.71 -42.20
CA GLN A 516 -19.37 -2.70 -41.79
C GLN A 516 -19.38 -2.50 -40.27
N VAL A 517 -20.56 -2.48 -39.64
CA VAL A 517 -20.70 -2.37 -38.19
C VAL A 517 -20.06 -3.57 -37.49
N GLU A 518 -20.28 -4.78 -38.01
CA GLU A 518 -19.66 -6.00 -37.48
C GLU A 518 -18.12 -5.96 -37.61
N LEU A 519 -17.61 -5.62 -38.80
CA LEU A 519 -16.18 -5.53 -39.05
C LEU A 519 -15.50 -4.48 -38.15
N MET A 520 -16.17 -3.35 -37.93
CA MET A 520 -15.71 -2.29 -37.04
C MET A 520 -15.64 -2.75 -35.58
N LEU A 521 -16.71 -3.40 -35.08
CA LEU A 521 -16.73 -3.97 -33.73
C LEU A 521 -15.63 -5.02 -33.54
N LEU A 522 -15.40 -5.87 -34.54
CA LEU A 522 -14.32 -6.85 -34.56
C LEU A 522 -12.96 -6.16 -34.44
N GLN A 523 -12.65 -5.22 -35.33
CA GLN A 523 -11.36 -4.52 -35.34
C GLN A 523 -11.09 -3.82 -34.00
N GLU A 524 -12.08 -3.13 -33.45
CA GLU A 524 -11.93 -2.47 -32.16
C GLU A 524 -11.77 -3.47 -31.01
N THR A 525 -12.51 -4.58 -31.00
CA THR A 525 -12.32 -5.65 -30.00
C THR A 525 -10.88 -6.18 -30.03
N TRP A 526 -10.32 -6.38 -31.23
CA TRP A 526 -8.93 -6.80 -31.41
C TRP A 526 -7.93 -5.73 -30.97
N ASN A 527 -8.20 -4.43 -31.18
CA ASN A 527 -7.37 -3.34 -30.65
C ASN A 527 -7.28 -3.40 -29.11
N PHE A 528 -8.42 -3.52 -28.42
CA PHE A 528 -8.46 -3.62 -26.95
C PHE A 528 -7.72 -4.86 -26.43
N ILE A 529 -7.94 -6.01 -27.07
CA ILE A 529 -7.28 -7.28 -26.72
C ILE A 529 -5.77 -7.18 -26.93
N ALA A 530 -5.31 -6.67 -28.06
CA ALA A 530 -3.89 -6.59 -28.41
C ALA A 530 -3.12 -5.68 -27.44
N VAL A 531 -3.68 -4.54 -27.03
CA VAL A 531 -3.05 -3.66 -26.03
C VAL A 531 -2.89 -4.37 -24.68
N GLY A 532 -3.94 -5.05 -24.20
CA GLY A 532 -3.88 -5.83 -22.95
C GLY A 532 -2.88 -6.98 -23.01
N GLN A 533 -2.85 -7.69 -24.14
CA GLN A 533 -1.89 -8.78 -24.41
C GLN A 533 -0.45 -8.28 -24.53
N GLY A 534 -0.22 -7.08 -25.07
CA GLY A 534 1.08 -6.44 -25.13
C GLY A 534 1.66 -6.18 -23.73
N VAL A 535 0.85 -5.60 -22.84
CA VAL A 535 1.25 -5.40 -21.43
C VAL A 535 1.49 -6.73 -20.72
N PHE A 536 0.62 -7.72 -20.96
CA PHE A 536 0.79 -9.07 -20.42
C PHE A 536 2.11 -9.71 -20.87
N ILE A 537 2.42 -9.73 -22.17
CA ILE A 537 3.66 -10.33 -22.71
C ILE A 537 4.89 -9.64 -22.11
N LEU A 538 4.89 -8.30 -22.08
CA LEU A 538 6.01 -7.55 -21.51
C LEU A 538 6.30 -7.98 -20.06
N THR A 539 5.25 -8.05 -19.23
CA THR A 539 5.41 -8.42 -17.81
C THR A 539 5.66 -9.92 -17.60
N TRP A 540 5.06 -10.77 -18.43
CA TRP A 540 5.27 -12.21 -18.42
C TRP A 540 6.71 -12.56 -18.78
N LEU A 541 7.27 -12.00 -19.86
CA LEU A 541 8.67 -12.22 -20.28
C LEU A 541 9.67 -11.87 -19.18
N LEU A 542 9.47 -10.72 -18.51
CA LEU A 542 10.28 -10.32 -17.35
C LEU A 542 10.12 -11.28 -16.17
N SER A 543 8.97 -11.93 -16.05
CA SER A 543 8.63 -12.82 -14.94
C SER A 543 9.10 -14.25 -15.11
N ILE A 544 9.31 -14.75 -16.34
CA ILE A 544 9.75 -16.14 -16.61
C ILE A 544 11.01 -16.52 -15.80
N GLY A 545 11.94 -15.58 -15.60
CA GLY A 545 13.16 -15.79 -14.80
C GLY A 545 12.90 -16.21 -13.34
N ARG A 546 11.70 -15.98 -12.79
CA ARG A 546 11.31 -16.36 -11.43
C ARG A 546 10.72 -17.77 -11.33
N TRP A 547 10.51 -18.50 -12.43
CA TRP A 547 9.90 -19.83 -12.42
C TRP A 547 10.59 -20.83 -11.47
N LYS A 548 11.93 -20.83 -11.45
CA LYS A 548 12.74 -21.69 -10.57
C LYS A 548 12.56 -21.31 -9.10
N THR A 549 12.59 -20.02 -8.80
CA THR A 549 12.43 -19.44 -7.45
C THR A 549 11.08 -19.83 -6.83
N VAL A 550 9.99 -19.64 -7.58
CA VAL A 550 8.63 -20.07 -7.16
C VAL A 550 8.57 -21.58 -6.92
N GLY A 551 9.48 -22.33 -7.55
CA GLY A 551 9.58 -23.75 -7.35
C GLY A 551 10.25 -24.23 -6.09
N THR A 552 11.20 -23.44 -5.59
CA THR A 552 11.94 -23.72 -4.36
C THR A 552 11.29 -23.11 -3.12
N THR A 553 10.39 -22.12 -3.29
CA THR A 553 9.66 -21.51 -2.18
C THR A 553 8.80 -22.53 -1.44
N LYS A 554 8.95 -22.59 -0.12
CA LYS A 554 8.14 -23.42 0.78
C LYS A 554 7.05 -22.57 1.42
N PHE A 555 5.84 -23.11 1.46
CA PHE A 555 4.67 -22.47 2.06
C PHE A 555 4.17 -23.28 3.25
N ASP A 556 4.06 -22.64 4.41
CA ASP A 556 3.39 -23.20 5.57
C ASP A 556 1.91 -22.82 5.55
N LEU A 557 1.03 -23.81 5.38
CA LEU A 557 -0.40 -23.59 5.08
C LEU A 557 -1.30 -23.45 6.32
N ALA A 558 -0.82 -23.81 7.51
CA ALA A 558 -1.62 -23.79 8.75
C ALA A 558 -0.80 -23.47 10.02
N PRO A 559 -0.02 -22.38 10.05
CA PRO A 559 0.71 -21.96 11.24
C PRO A 559 -0.21 -21.63 12.42
N ASP A 560 -1.33 -20.94 12.20
CA ASP A 560 -2.21 -20.46 13.29
C ASP A 560 -2.89 -21.62 14.04
N GLU A 561 -3.26 -22.69 13.35
CA GLU A 561 -3.86 -23.88 13.97
C GLU A 561 -2.84 -24.61 14.84
N ARG A 562 -1.56 -24.62 14.45
CA ARG A 562 -0.46 -25.18 15.26
C ARG A 562 -0.14 -24.28 16.44
N ARG A 563 -0.02 -22.96 16.24
CA ARG A 563 0.20 -21.99 17.32
C ARG A 563 -0.90 -22.02 18.36
N SER A 564 -2.17 -21.94 17.95
CA SER A 564 -3.31 -22.00 18.87
C SER A 564 -3.40 -23.36 19.58
N GLY A 565 -3.06 -24.45 18.91
CA GLY A 565 -2.91 -25.78 19.53
C GLY A 565 -1.80 -25.83 20.57
N ALA A 566 -0.63 -25.26 20.27
CA ALA A 566 0.54 -25.20 21.16
C ALA A 566 0.32 -24.24 22.34
N ALA A 567 -0.27 -23.07 22.12
CA ALA A 567 -0.61 -22.07 23.14
C ALA A 567 -1.63 -22.61 24.16
N ARG A 568 -2.57 -23.45 23.72
CA ARG A 568 -3.52 -24.14 24.62
C ARG A 568 -2.86 -25.22 25.49
N THR A 569 -1.61 -25.59 25.25
CA THR A 569 -0.86 -26.47 26.16
C THR A 569 -0.20 -25.64 27.25
N THR A 570 -0.02 -26.22 28.44
CA THR A 570 0.72 -25.59 29.56
C THR A 570 2.15 -25.18 29.21
N SER A 571 2.69 -25.66 28.07
CA SER A 571 4.01 -25.32 27.56
C SER A 571 4.08 -24.00 26.76
N GLY A 572 2.95 -23.38 26.40
CA GLY A 572 2.93 -22.15 25.60
C GLY A 572 3.10 -20.86 26.41
N ASN A 573 2.41 -20.74 27.55
CA ASN A 573 2.35 -19.48 28.32
C ASN A 573 3.72 -19.05 28.89
N TRP A 574 4.54 -19.99 29.35
CA TRP A 574 5.83 -19.63 29.99
C TRP A 574 6.82 -18.96 29.03
N ILE A 575 6.76 -19.26 27.72
CA ILE A 575 7.67 -18.69 26.73
C ILE A 575 7.38 -17.20 26.57
N ARG A 576 6.09 -16.86 26.42
CA ARG A 576 5.63 -15.48 26.36
C ARG A 576 5.96 -14.74 27.67
N ASP A 577 5.64 -15.32 28.83
CA ASP A 577 5.93 -14.72 30.13
C ASP A 577 7.44 -14.47 30.34
N TYR A 578 8.29 -15.37 29.82
CA TYR A 578 9.75 -15.24 29.88
C TYR A 578 10.25 -14.05 29.05
N VAL A 579 9.72 -13.88 27.82
CA VAL A 579 10.07 -12.75 26.94
C VAL A 579 9.57 -11.42 27.51
N ILE A 580 8.30 -11.37 27.95
CA ILE A 580 7.70 -10.16 28.52
C ILE A 580 8.44 -9.75 29.79
N ARG A 581 8.68 -10.68 30.72
CA ARG A 581 9.43 -10.38 31.95
C ARG A 581 10.82 -9.83 31.66
N ALA A 582 11.55 -10.42 30.71
CA ALA A 582 12.87 -9.93 30.32
C ALA A 582 12.81 -8.51 29.73
N ALA A 583 11.78 -8.20 28.94
CA ALA A 583 11.57 -6.86 28.39
C ALA A 583 11.19 -5.84 29.48
N THR A 584 10.23 -6.17 30.36
CA THR A 584 9.87 -5.35 31.53
C THR A 584 11.10 -5.10 32.40
N ASP A 585 11.95 -6.11 32.58
CA ASP A 585 13.18 -6.06 33.38
C ASP A 585 14.32 -5.22 32.76
N ASP A 586 14.19 -4.71 31.52
CA ASP A 586 15.26 -4.10 30.71
C ASP A 586 16.49 -5.03 30.55
N ASP A 587 16.24 -6.35 30.51
CA ASP A 587 17.25 -7.40 30.36
C ASP A 587 17.43 -7.79 28.88
N ILE A 588 18.10 -6.91 28.14
CA ILE A 588 18.43 -7.09 26.71
C ILE A 588 19.26 -8.37 26.48
N ALA A 589 20.16 -8.72 27.40
CA ALA A 589 20.97 -9.94 27.28
C ALA A 589 20.09 -11.19 27.22
N THR A 590 19.08 -11.27 28.09
CA THR A 590 18.13 -12.40 28.07
C THR A 590 17.32 -12.46 26.78
N LEU A 591 16.86 -11.32 26.24
CA LEU A 591 16.15 -11.29 24.96
C LEU A 591 17.02 -11.78 23.80
N ARG A 592 18.28 -11.33 23.71
CA ARG A 592 19.20 -11.78 22.65
C ARG A 592 19.53 -13.25 22.76
N ARG A 593 19.81 -13.72 23.97
CA ARG A 593 20.08 -15.14 24.23
C ARG A 593 18.88 -16.02 23.85
N PHE A 594 17.66 -15.59 24.17
CA PHE A 594 16.44 -16.32 23.77
C PHE A 594 16.28 -16.47 22.26
N GLN A 595 16.79 -15.51 21.46
CA GLN A 595 16.77 -15.60 20.01
C GLN A 595 17.68 -16.70 19.46
N THR A 596 18.81 -16.97 20.13
CA THR A 596 19.81 -17.95 19.69
C THR A 596 19.65 -19.32 20.35
N ASP A 597 19.13 -19.37 21.57
CA ASP A 597 19.03 -20.59 22.36
C ASP A 597 18.12 -21.64 21.71
N SER A 598 18.57 -22.89 21.69
CA SER A 598 17.78 -24.02 21.24
C SER A 598 16.77 -24.43 22.32
N ILE A 599 15.51 -24.03 22.16
CA ILE A 599 14.42 -24.35 23.09
C ILE A 599 13.54 -25.44 22.48
N SER A 600 13.22 -26.47 23.26
CA SER A 600 12.29 -27.53 22.86
C SER A 600 10.84 -27.05 22.94
N ALA A 601 10.33 -26.44 21.87
CA ALA A 601 8.95 -25.99 21.72
C ALA A 601 8.47 -26.15 20.27
N ASP A 602 7.16 -25.96 20.01
CA ASP A 602 6.68 -25.91 18.63
C ASP A 602 7.35 -24.75 17.87
N GLU A 603 7.86 -25.06 16.68
CA GLU A 603 8.70 -24.13 15.93
C GLU A 603 7.93 -22.86 15.54
N SER A 604 6.63 -22.98 15.26
CA SER A 604 5.79 -21.85 14.87
C SER A 604 5.52 -20.85 16.01
N LEU A 605 5.40 -21.35 17.25
CA LEU A 605 5.27 -20.54 18.47
C LEU A 605 6.62 -19.91 18.84
N LEU A 606 7.69 -20.70 18.81
CA LEU A 606 9.03 -20.21 19.14
C LEU A 606 9.48 -19.11 18.19
N ARG A 607 9.18 -19.22 16.89
CA ARG A 607 9.46 -18.17 15.90
C ARG A 607 8.72 -16.87 16.20
N LEU A 608 7.43 -16.95 16.55
CA LEU A 608 6.65 -15.79 16.95
C LEU A 608 7.28 -15.09 18.16
N GLU A 609 7.57 -15.83 19.24
CA GLU A 609 8.11 -15.24 20.46
C GLU A 609 9.55 -14.73 20.27
N ARG A 610 10.35 -15.35 19.39
CA ARG A 610 11.66 -14.80 19.00
C ARG A 610 11.53 -13.50 18.22
N THR A 611 10.50 -13.39 17.38
CA THR A 611 10.20 -12.15 16.65
C THR A 611 9.74 -11.06 17.62
N ARG A 612 8.92 -11.39 18.63
CA ARG A 612 8.56 -10.49 19.73
C ARG A 612 9.78 -10.05 20.55
N ALA A 613 10.68 -10.97 20.86
CA ALA A 613 11.92 -10.65 21.56
C ALA A 613 12.82 -9.68 20.76
N LYS A 614 12.93 -9.86 19.43
CA LYS A 614 13.64 -8.91 18.54
C LYS A 614 12.97 -7.54 18.50
N MET A 615 11.64 -7.50 18.45
CA MET A 615 10.86 -6.26 18.48
C MET A 615 11.17 -5.46 19.75
N PHE A 616 11.09 -6.09 20.93
CA PHE A 616 11.43 -5.42 22.19
C PHE A 616 12.92 -5.04 22.27
N GLU A 617 13.83 -5.91 21.82
CA GLU A 617 15.26 -5.61 21.78
C GLU A 617 15.54 -4.32 20.97
N TYR A 618 15.05 -4.25 19.72
CA TYR A 618 15.26 -3.08 18.87
C TYR A 618 14.61 -1.83 19.43
N ALA A 619 13.37 -1.93 19.95
CA ALA A 619 12.66 -0.79 20.52
C ALA A 619 13.38 -0.24 21.76
N MET A 620 13.83 -1.09 22.70
CA MET A 620 14.54 -0.66 23.91
C MET A 620 15.92 -0.06 23.64
N ARG A 621 16.56 -0.43 22.52
CA ARG A 621 17.81 0.16 22.03
C ARG A 621 17.60 1.47 21.26
N GLY A 622 16.35 1.83 20.97
CA GLY A 622 16.00 2.99 20.15
C GLY A 622 16.20 2.78 18.65
N LEU A 623 16.36 1.53 18.19
CA LEU A 623 16.52 1.14 16.77
C LEU A 623 15.15 1.08 16.06
N TRP A 624 14.47 2.23 16.00
CA TRP A 624 13.05 2.35 15.68
C TRP A 624 12.62 1.79 14.31
N PRO A 625 13.34 2.00 13.19
CA PRO A 625 12.95 1.41 11.91
C PRO A 625 12.92 -0.13 11.95
N ASN A 626 13.93 -0.76 12.57
CA ASN A 626 14.00 -2.21 12.72
C ASN A 626 12.91 -2.71 13.69
N ALA A 627 12.65 -1.96 14.77
CA ALA A 627 11.56 -2.24 15.70
C ALA A 627 10.19 -2.20 15.01
N ILE A 628 9.92 -1.20 14.16
CA ILE A 628 8.66 -1.08 13.41
C ILE A 628 8.50 -2.25 12.43
N GLU A 629 9.54 -2.63 11.70
CA GLU A 629 9.46 -3.74 10.74
C GLU A 629 9.18 -5.08 11.44
N THR A 630 9.85 -5.32 12.57
CA THR A 630 9.61 -6.51 13.40
C THR A 630 8.25 -6.46 14.10
N ALA A 631 7.80 -5.31 14.59
CA ALA A 631 6.46 -5.15 15.15
C ALA A 631 5.37 -5.41 14.10
N LYS A 632 5.53 -4.92 12.86
CA LYS A 632 4.64 -5.26 11.74
C LYS A 632 4.63 -6.78 11.46
N THR A 633 5.73 -7.49 11.65
CA THR A 633 5.74 -8.95 11.53
C THR A 633 5.00 -9.64 12.66
N VAL A 634 5.15 -9.20 13.92
CA VAL A 634 4.42 -9.74 15.07
C VAL A 634 2.92 -9.50 14.91
N LEU A 635 2.54 -8.25 14.61
CA LEU A 635 1.15 -7.86 14.37
C LEU A 635 0.54 -8.65 13.21
N ALA A 636 1.28 -8.80 12.11
CA ALA A 636 0.86 -9.68 11.02
C ALA A 636 0.71 -11.11 11.50
N GLN A 637 1.67 -11.70 12.22
CA GLN A 637 1.64 -13.06 12.75
C GLN A 637 0.45 -13.35 13.67
N GLN A 638 -0.01 -12.34 14.42
CA GLN A 638 -1.19 -12.37 15.28
C GLN A 638 -2.50 -12.00 14.56
N GLY A 639 -2.47 -11.66 13.27
CA GLY A 639 -3.67 -11.32 12.52
C GLY A 639 -4.24 -9.93 12.82
N GLY A 640 -3.43 -9.01 13.36
CA GLY A 640 -3.85 -7.67 13.74
C GLY A 640 -4.32 -7.52 15.18
N GLU A 641 -4.33 -8.62 15.96
CA GLU A 641 -4.82 -8.69 17.35
C GLU A 641 -3.67 -8.61 18.39
N ASP A 642 -2.72 -7.68 18.21
CA ASP A 642 -1.60 -7.47 19.15
C ASP A 642 -1.39 -5.97 19.43
N ASP A 643 -1.95 -5.50 20.54
CA ASP A 643 -1.95 -4.07 20.90
C ASP A 643 -0.55 -3.57 21.26
N GLU A 644 0.28 -4.38 21.95
CA GLU A 644 1.68 -4.06 22.23
C GLU A 644 2.46 -3.79 20.94
N ALA A 645 2.32 -4.67 19.94
CA ALA A 645 2.98 -4.51 18.66
C ALA A 645 2.48 -3.26 17.90
N ARG A 646 1.18 -2.98 17.96
CA ARG A 646 0.57 -1.80 17.32
C ARG A 646 1.03 -0.50 18.01
N MET A 647 1.06 -0.46 19.34
CA MET A 647 1.59 0.66 20.12
C MET A 647 3.08 0.87 19.85
N ILE A 648 3.90 -0.18 19.74
CA ILE A 648 5.33 -0.04 19.39
C ILE A 648 5.51 0.55 17.98
N ILE A 649 4.64 0.20 17.01
CA ILE A 649 4.64 0.85 15.69
C ILE A 649 4.33 2.34 15.82
N ALA A 650 3.32 2.71 16.62
CA ALA A 650 2.96 4.10 16.88
C ALA A 650 4.11 4.87 17.54
N VAL A 651 4.64 4.37 18.67
CA VAL A 651 5.78 4.96 19.40
C VAL A 651 7.00 5.09 18.49
N GLY A 652 7.30 4.08 17.66
CA GLY A 652 8.39 4.14 16.69
C GLY A 652 8.18 5.22 15.62
N HIS A 653 6.94 5.42 15.15
CA HIS A 653 6.60 6.52 14.26
C HIS A 653 6.75 7.89 14.94
N ILE A 654 6.34 8.02 16.19
CA ILE A 654 6.52 9.26 16.98
C ILE A 654 8.02 9.57 17.14
N ALA A 655 8.83 8.57 17.52
CA ALA A 655 10.27 8.71 17.68
C ALA A 655 10.96 9.04 16.34
N SER A 656 10.45 8.51 15.24
CA SER A 656 10.93 8.80 13.87
C SER A 656 10.36 10.09 13.28
N ARG A 657 9.63 10.90 14.07
CA ARG A 657 9.04 12.19 13.65
C ARG A 657 8.02 12.08 12.52
N ARG A 658 7.26 10.97 12.49
CA ARG A 658 6.15 10.71 11.56
C ARG A 658 4.82 10.68 12.31
N LEU A 659 4.41 11.83 12.84
CA LEU A 659 3.24 11.94 13.72
C LEU A 659 1.93 11.51 13.02
N ASP A 660 1.77 11.84 11.74
CA ASP A 660 0.59 11.44 10.95
C ASP A 660 0.43 9.91 10.91
N ALA A 661 1.52 9.19 10.64
CA ALA A 661 1.53 7.73 10.59
C ALA A 661 1.28 7.11 11.98
N ALA A 662 1.75 7.76 13.05
CA ALA A 662 1.49 7.33 14.42
C ALA A 662 -0.01 7.43 14.76
N LYS A 663 -0.63 8.60 14.52
CA LYS A 663 -2.06 8.83 14.78
C LYS A 663 -2.94 7.81 14.07
N VAL A 664 -2.62 7.45 12.82
CA VAL A 664 -3.44 6.45 12.12
C VAL A 664 -3.19 5.03 12.61
N THR A 665 -1.98 4.71 13.07
CA THR A 665 -1.72 3.42 13.71
C THR A 665 -2.56 3.25 14.98
N LEU A 666 -2.67 4.32 15.77
CA LEU A 666 -3.44 4.35 17.03
C LEU A 666 -4.95 4.20 16.81
N LYS A 667 -5.52 4.79 15.74
CA LYS A 667 -6.96 4.64 15.42
C LYS A 667 -7.44 3.20 15.23
N GLY A 668 -6.52 2.27 14.98
CA GLY A 668 -6.85 0.85 14.84
C GLY A 668 -6.76 0.06 16.16
N LEU A 669 -6.39 0.69 17.27
CA LEU A 669 -6.50 0.10 18.61
C LEU A 669 -7.97 0.11 19.03
N ILE A 670 -8.45 -1.03 19.51
CA ILE A 670 -9.72 -1.08 20.24
C ILE A 670 -9.36 -0.63 21.65
N MET A 671 -9.77 0.57 22.01
CA MET A 671 -9.54 1.09 23.36
C MET A 671 -10.59 0.43 24.25
N ASP A 672 -10.15 -0.49 25.10
CA ASP A 672 -10.97 -0.93 26.22
C ASP A 672 -11.04 0.24 27.21
N ASP A 673 -12.22 0.54 27.78
CA ASP A 673 -12.46 1.72 28.63
C ASP A 673 -11.54 1.83 29.89
N ASN A 674 -10.70 0.82 30.15
CA ASN A 674 -9.79 0.75 31.31
C ASN A 674 -8.29 0.84 30.93
N ASP A 675 -7.93 0.89 29.65
CA ASP A 675 -6.53 0.90 29.22
C ASP A 675 -6.06 2.33 28.91
N GLU A 676 -5.25 2.89 29.81
CA GLU A 676 -4.74 4.27 29.73
C GLU A 676 -3.52 4.42 28.78
N GLU A 677 -2.76 3.34 28.53
CA GLU A 677 -1.52 3.41 27.73
C GLU A 677 -1.72 3.92 26.29
N PRO A 678 -2.73 3.47 25.51
CA PRO A 678 -3.00 4.00 24.17
C PRO A 678 -3.28 5.50 24.16
N GLU A 679 -4.02 5.99 25.14
CA GLU A 679 -4.35 7.42 25.31
C GLU A 679 -3.09 8.23 25.63
N LEU A 680 -2.20 7.71 26.45
CA LEU A 680 -0.91 8.34 26.74
C LEU A 680 -0.02 8.43 25.49
N VAL A 681 0.01 7.39 24.65
CA VAL A 681 0.75 7.43 23.38
C VAL A 681 0.14 8.46 22.42
N GLU A 682 -1.19 8.56 22.37
CA GLU A 682 -1.91 9.58 21.59
C GLU A 682 -1.58 10.99 22.11
N PHE A 683 -1.65 11.21 23.42
CA PHE A 683 -1.29 12.46 24.06
C PHE A 683 0.15 12.87 23.72
N VAL A 684 1.12 11.95 23.79
CA VAL A 684 2.52 12.25 23.44
C VAL A 684 2.66 12.61 21.97
N SER A 685 1.91 11.96 21.08
CA SER A 685 1.86 12.29 19.66
C SER A 685 1.29 13.70 19.43
N GLU A 686 0.22 14.08 20.12
CA GLU A 686 -0.35 15.43 20.08
C GLU A 686 0.56 16.49 20.73
N TRP A 687 1.26 16.11 21.80
CA TRP A 687 2.23 16.98 22.47
C TRP A 687 3.42 17.31 21.56
N LEU A 688 3.85 16.37 20.72
CA LEU A 688 4.93 16.58 19.76
C LEU A 688 4.47 17.36 18.51
N ASP A 689 3.17 17.40 18.25
CA ASP A 689 2.57 18.11 17.12
C ASP A 689 2.60 19.64 17.38
N PRO A 690 3.28 20.45 16.57
CA PRO A 690 3.32 21.89 16.73
C PRO A 690 2.01 22.59 16.32
N TRP A 691 1.09 21.87 15.67
CA TRP A 691 -0.21 22.40 15.27
C TRP A 691 -1.32 22.10 16.28
N ALA A 692 -1.05 21.24 17.27
CA ALA A 692 -1.99 21.00 18.35
C ALA A 692 -2.12 22.24 19.23
N ASP A 693 -3.34 22.48 19.73
CA ASP A 693 -3.58 23.57 20.67
C ASP A 693 -2.78 23.37 21.97
N ARG A 694 -2.59 24.47 22.70
CA ARG A 694 -1.93 24.41 24.00
C ARG A 694 -2.85 23.65 24.96
N VAL A 695 -2.38 22.51 25.44
CA VAL A 695 -2.98 21.76 26.54
C VAL A 695 -3.15 22.71 27.72
N THR A 696 -4.38 22.86 28.19
CA THR A 696 -4.70 23.67 29.35
C THR A 696 -4.44 22.88 30.63
N ASP A 697 -4.33 23.58 31.76
CA ASP A 697 -4.16 22.90 33.05
C ASP A 697 -5.38 22.03 33.39
N ASP A 698 -6.56 22.37 32.87
CA ASP A 698 -7.79 21.59 33.01
C ASP A 698 -7.71 20.25 32.24
N ASP A 699 -7.09 20.22 31.06
CA ASP A 699 -6.88 18.99 30.28
C ASP A 699 -5.88 18.03 30.95
N LEU A 700 -5.00 18.55 31.80
CA LEU A 700 -4.01 17.77 32.57
C LEU A 700 -4.56 17.23 33.88
N TYR A 701 -5.77 17.64 34.28
CA TYR A 701 -6.40 17.23 35.54
C TYR A 701 -6.72 15.75 35.55
N ASP A 702 -7.18 15.20 34.41
CA ASP A 702 -7.51 13.78 34.27
C ASP A 702 -6.27 12.88 34.36
N TRP A 703 -5.06 13.45 34.23
CA TRP A 703 -3.77 12.75 34.23
C TRP A 703 -2.92 13.03 35.48
N GLU A 704 -3.55 13.48 36.57
CA GLU A 704 -2.85 13.72 37.82
C GLU A 704 -2.20 12.44 38.38
N ASN A 705 -0.91 12.53 38.72
CA ASN A 705 -0.08 11.42 39.20
C ASN A 705 0.29 10.36 38.16
N GLU A 706 0.09 10.62 36.87
CA GLU A 706 0.59 9.74 35.83
C GLU A 706 2.10 9.99 35.57
N PRO A 707 2.98 9.00 35.79
CA PRO A 707 4.44 9.16 35.71
C PRO A 707 4.94 9.69 34.36
N THR A 708 4.29 9.34 33.26
CA THR A 708 4.65 9.82 31.92
C THR A 708 4.46 11.35 31.81
N ILE A 709 3.33 11.85 32.30
CA ILE A 709 2.96 13.25 32.22
C ILE A 709 3.83 14.10 33.15
N ASP A 710 4.06 13.64 34.37
CA ASP A 710 4.95 14.32 35.32
C ASP A 710 6.39 14.38 34.82
N HIS A 711 6.86 13.33 34.14
CA HIS A 711 8.16 13.33 33.46
C HIS A 711 8.22 14.37 32.33
N ILE A 712 7.17 14.49 31.51
CA ILE A 712 7.09 15.52 30.46
C ILE A 712 7.12 16.93 31.06
N LYS A 713 6.37 17.18 32.13
CA LYS A 713 6.38 18.46 32.86
C LYS A 713 7.80 18.80 33.36
N GLU A 714 8.49 17.82 33.94
CA GLU A 714 9.88 17.98 34.38
C GLU A 714 10.81 18.28 33.20
N LEU A 715 10.71 17.53 32.10
CA LEU A 715 11.53 17.76 30.90
C LEU A 715 11.30 19.13 30.28
N GLN A 716 10.08 19.68 30.31
CA GLN A 716 9.82 21.06 29.88
C GLN A 716 10.56 22.08 30.75
N SER A 717 10.51 21.91 32.07
CA SER A 717 11.25 22.76 33.02
C SER A 717 12.77 22.67 32.79
N LYS A 718 13.28 21.46 32.55
CA LYS A 718 14.69 21.23 32.20
C LYS A 718 15.07 21.85 30.86
N LEU A 719 14.20 21.81 29.87
CA LEU A 719 14.45 22.41 28.56
C LEU A 719 14.56 23.93 28.66
N GLU A 720 13.78 24.58 29.54
CA GLU A 720 13.83 26.02 29.78
C GLU A 720 15.13 26.48 30.46
N SER A 721 15.59 25.72 31.46
CA SER A 721 16.67 26.12 32.38
C SER A 721 18.01 25.38 32.16
N TRP A 722 18.03 24.36 31.30
CA TRP A 722 19.12 23.38 31.21
C TRP A 722 19.48 22.73 32.55
N ASP A 723 18.52 22.54 33.45
CA ASP A 723 18.79 21.97 34.77
C ASP A 723 18.97 20.44 34.72
N PRO A 724 20.03 19.89 35.34
CA PRO A 724 20.28 18.45 35.32
C PRO A 724 19.56 17.69 36.44
N ILE A 725 19.03 18.38 37.45
CA ILE A 725 18.43 17.77 38.64
C ILE A 725 17.01 17.31 38.33
N SER A 726 16.62 16.15 38.85
CA SER A 726 15.30 15.56 38.67
C SER A 726 14.62 15.39 40.02
N GLU A 727 13.34 15.75 40.08
CA GLU A 727 12.50 15.61 41.26
C GLU A 727 11.56 14.41 41.16
N ILE A 728 11.43 13.79 39.98
CA ILE A 728 10.55 12.65 39.72
C ILE A 728 10.76 11.48 40.70
N GLY A 729 11.97 11.30 41.22
CA GLY A 729 12.29 10.23 42.17
C GLY A 729 11.61 10.37 43.54
N HIS A 730 11.16 11.58 43.89
CA HIS A 730 10.42 11.86 45.12
C HIS A 730 8.94 11.53 44.98
N VAL A 731 8.36 11.75 43.79
CA VAL A 731 6.94 11.48 43.49
C VAL A 731 6.75 10.01 43.12
N HIS A 732 7.55 9.52 42.17
CA HIS A 732 7.37 8.22 41.53
C HIS A 732 8.45 7.21 41.89
N ARG A 733 8.03 5.94 42.06
CA ARG A 733 8.92 4.82 42.39
C ARG A 733 8.99 3.72 41.33
N ASN A 734 8.36 3.94 40.18
CA ASN A 734 8.25 2.99 39.08
C ASN A 734 9.51 2.94 38.19
N ARG A 735 9.46 2.11 37.15
CA ARG A 735 10.56 1.94 36.17
C ARG A 735 10.78 3.19 35.32
N LEU A 736 9.72 3.89 34.94
CA LEU A 736 9.83 5.14 34.18
C LEU A 736 10.69 6.15 34.93
N ALA A 737 10.38 6.40 36.21
CA ALA A 737 11.17 7.28 37.07
C ALA A 737 12.62 6.79 37.21
N HIS A 738 12.86 5.47 37.30
CA HIS A 738 14.21 4.91 37.34
C HIS A 738 15.01 5.25 36.08
N VAL A 739 14.44 5.11 34.89
CA VAL A 739 15.11 5.45 33.62
C VAL A 739 15.31 6.97 33.49
N ALA A 740 14.33 7.78 33.89
CA ALA A 740 14.44 9.24 33.90
C ALA A 740 15.59 9.75 34.80
N LEU A 741 15.78 9.13 35.96
CA LEU A 741 16.88 9.43 36.87
C LEU A 741 18.24 9.01 36.30
N ILE A 742 18.33 7.94 35.51
CA ILE A 742 19.56 7.57 34.77
C ILE A 742 19.91 8.63 33.72
N SER A 743 18.93 9.19 33.02
CA SER A 743 19.17 10.33 32.10
C SER A 743 19.70 11.56 32.86
N SER A 744 19.21 11.78 34.08
CA SER A 744 19.71 12.86 34.95
C SER A 744 21.16 12.61 35.40
N VAL A 745 21.56 11.36 35.65
CA VAL A 745 22.98 11.00 35.85
C VAL A 745 23.83 11.44 34.64
N ALA A 746 23.37 11.18 33.41
CA ALA A 746 24.08 11.59 32.20
C ALA A 746 24.26 13.13 32.11
N GLN A 747 23.23 13.88 32.53
CA GLN A 747 23.26 15.35 32.54
C GLN A 747 24.17 15.91 33.64
N LEU A 748 24.14 15.33 34.84
CA LEU A 748 25.06 15.70 35.93
C LEU A 748 26.51 15.45 35.52
N ARG A 749 26.81 14.31 34.89
CA ARG A 749 28.13 14.02 34.29
C ARG A 749 28.52 15.09 33.25
N ALA A 750 27.60 15.43 32.33
CA ALA A 750 27.85 16.44 31.30
C ALA A 750 28.11 17.84 31.90
N GLN A 751 27.43 18.18 32.99
CA GLN A 751 27.62 19.42 33.74
C GLN A 751 28.70 19.31 34.83
N ARG A 752 29.61 18.33 34.73
CA ARG A 752 30.80 18.19 35.59
C ARG A 752 30.50 18.02 37.08
N LYS A 753 29.33 17.48 37.42
CA LYS A 753 28.92 17.13 38.79
C LYS A 753 29.00 15.61 38.99
N SER A 754 30.20 15.06 38.79
CA SER A 754 30.41 13.60 38.76
C SER A 754 30.18 12.92 40.11
N GLU A 755 30.42 13.60 41.23
CA GLU A 755 30.17 13.08 42.58
C GLU A 755 28.66 12.93 42.85
N ASP A 756 27.88 13.98 42.59
CA ASP A 756 26.41 13.94 42.66
C ASP A 756 25.84 12.86 41.73
N ALA A 757 26.41 12.75 40.53
CA ALA A 757 26.04 11.74 39.55
C ALA A 757 26.32 10.31 40.06
N LEU A 758 27.46 10.08 40.72
CA LEU A 758 27.78 8.79 41.32
C LEU A 758 26.82 8.46 42.46
N GLN A 759 26.54 9.42 43.35
CA GLN A 759 25.62 9.22 44.47
C GLN A 759 24.21 8.83 43.97
N LEU A 760 23.72 9.53 42.95
CA LEU A 760 22.44 9.20 42.32
C LEU A 760 22.47 7.82 41.68
N ALA A 761 23.50 7.49 40.90
CA ALA A 761 23.64 6.17 40.26
C ALA A 761 23.68 5.02 41.27
N VAL A 762 24.42 5.16 42.37
CA VAL A 762 24.47 4.18 43.47
C VAL A 762 23.10 4.04 44.14
N GLY A 763 22.38 5.16 44.34
CA GLY A 763 21.00 5.14 44.83
C GLY A 763 20.04 4.35 43.94
N LEU A 764 20.22 4.44 42.62
CA LEU A 764 19.44 3.68 41.64
C LEU A 764 19.76 2.18 41.66
N VAL A 765 21.03 1.80 41.86
CA VAL A 765 21.42 0.39 42.05
C VAL A 765 20.82 -0.20 43.33
N ARG A 766 20.73 0.59 44.41
CA ARG A 766 20.03 0.16 45.65
C ARG A 766 18.55 -0.16 45.39
N ARG A 767 17.90 0.62 44.53
CA ARG A 767 16.48 0.45 44.18
C ARG A 767 16.26 -0.76 43.28
N TYR A 768 17.06 -0.88 42.21
CA TYR A 768 16.98 -1.96 41.23
C TYR A 768 18.36 -2.62 41.05
N PRO A 769 18.70 -3.63 41.87
CA PRO A 769 20.03 -4.26 41.87
C PRO A 769 20.42 -4.95 40.57
N ASN A 770 19.43 -5.43 39.82
CA ASN A 770 19.61 -6.10 38.53
C ASN A 770 19.65 -5.12 37.34
N SER A 771 19.53 -3.81 37.56
CA SER A 771 19.55 -2.83 36.47
C SER A 771 20.96 -2.69 35.86
N VAL A 772 21.12 -3.16 34.63
CA VAL A 772 22.36 -3.03 33.86
C VAL A 772 22.72 -1.56 33.64
N ARG A 773 21.76 -0.73 33.21
CA ARG A 773 22.00 0.72 32.98
C ARG A 773 22.47 1.45 34.23
N ALA A 774 21.88 1.18 35.40
CA ALA A 774 22.29 1.83 36.65
C ALA A 774 23.74 1.46 37.04
N ARG A 775 24.14 0.19 36.87
CA ARG A 775 25.53 -0.24 37.14
C ARG A 775 26.52 0.33 36.11
N ILE A 776 26.13 0.42 34.83
CA ILE A 776 26.92 1.10 33.80
C ILE A 776 27.09 2.58 34.15
N ALA A 777 26.02 3.25 34.61
CA ALA A 777 26.09 4.64 35.06
C ALA A 777 27.08 4.80 36.23
N SER A 778 27.03 3.93 37.25
CA SER A 778 28.01 3.95 38.34
C SER A 778 29.43 3.75 37.85
N ALA A 779 29.68 2.79 36.95
CA ALA A 779 31.00 2.56 36.38
C ALA A 779 31.51 3.77 35.58
N LEU A 780 30.65 4.41 34.80
CA LEU A 780 30.98 5.61 34.04
C LEU A 780 31.26 6.83 34.96
N CYS A 781 30.52 6.99 36.05
CA CYS A 781 30.81 8.03 37.05
C CYS A 781 32.15 7.78 37.78
N CYS A 782 32.47 6.52 38.12
CA CYS A 782 33.78 6.16 38.69
C CYS A 782 34.93 6.48 37.72
N ILE A 783 34.73 6.32 36.42
CA ILE A 783 35.70 6.75 35.39
C ILE A 783 35.88 8.27 35.44
N ASP A 784 34.81 9.06 35.59
CA ASP A 784 34.93 10.52 35.62
C ASP A 784 35.63 11.04 36.89
N ILE A 785 35.45 10.37 38.04
CA ILE A 785 36.11 10.72 39.31
C ILE A 785 37.58 10.25 39.35
N GLY A 786 37.93 9.25 38.53
CA GLY A 786 39.28 8.69 38.44
C GLY A 786 39.49 7.37 39.19
N GLU A 787 38.40 6.71 39.62
CA GLU A 787 38.38 5.39 40.28
C GLU A 787 38.25 4.25 39.25
N TRP A 788 39.23 4.12 38.36
CA TRP A 788 39.17 3.20 37.21
C TRP A 788 39.09 1.71 37.60
N HIS A 789 39.69 1.32 38.72
CA HIS A 789 39.67 -0.07 39.19
C HIS A 789 38.27 -0.49 39.67
N ASP A 790 37.53 0.42 40.28
CA ASP A 790 36.17 0.20 40.75
C ASP A 790 35.22 0.08 39.56
N ALA A 791 35.39 0.95 38.55
CA ALA A 791 34.69 0.82 37.27
C ALA A 791 34.96 -0.53 36.58
N LEU A 792 36.21 -1.02 36.60
CA LEU A 792 36.58 -2.31 36.02
C LEU A 792 35.99 -3.50 36.80
N GLU A 793 35.93 -3.43 38.13
CA GLU A 793 35.30 -4.44 38.98
C GLU A 793 33.79 -4.52 38.70
N ILE A 794 33.10 -3.37 38.62
CA ILE A 794 31.68 -3.31 38.24
C ILE A 794 31.45 -3.91 36.84
N PHE A 795 32.32 -3.60 35.88
CA PHE A 795 32.26 -4.18 34.54
C PHE A 795 32.43 -5.70 34.55
N ARG A 796 33.34 -6.25 35.36
CA ARG A 796 33.53 -7.71 35.47
C ARG A 796 32.28 -8.40 36.02
N ASP A 797 31.62 -7.80 37.00
CA ASP A 797 30.36 -8.30 37.53
C ASP A 797 29.28 -8.32 36.43
N LEU A 798 29.17 -7.24 35.64
CA LEU A 798 28.26 -7.16 34.49
C LEU A 798 28.59 -8.19 33.40
N GLN A 799 29.88 -8.39 33.10
CA GLN A 799 30.34 -9.34 32.08
C GLN A 799 30.03 -10.79 32.45
N GLN A 800 30.03 -11.13 33.74
CA GLN A 800 29.67 -12.47 34.20
C GLN A 800 28.17 -12.76 34.07
N VAL A 801 27.33 -11.74 34.28
CA VAL A 801 25.87 -11.90 34.33
C VAL A 801 25.20 -11.68 32.98
N SER A 802 25.55 -10.60 32.29
CA SER A 802 24.91 -10.12 31.06
C SER A 802 25.93 -9.81 29.95
N PRO A 803 26.77 -10.78 29.52
CA PRO A 803 27.76 -10.53 28.47
C PRO A 803 27.15 -10.23 27.09
N GLU A 804 25.92 -10.69 26.83
CA GLU A 804 25.23 -10.49 25.55
C GLU A 804 24.63 -9.08 25.37
N ASP A 805 24.60 -8.25 26.42
CA ASP A 805 24.06 -6.89 26.38
C ASP A 805 25.01 -5.93 25.61
N PRO A 806 24.57 -5.30 24.50
CA PRO A 806 25.39 -4.35 23.75
C PRO A 806 25.92 -3.17 24.58
N ARG A 807 25.18 -2.74 25.61
CA ARG A 807 25.58 -1.65 26.52
C ARG A 807 26.79 -2.07 27.36
N VAL A 808 26.85 -3.34 27.77
CA VAL A 808 28.00 -3.92 28.50
C VAL A 808 29.20 -4.08 27.57
N MET A 809 28.98 -4.50 26.32
CA MET A 809 30.04 -4.53 25.30
C MET A 809 30.62 -3.13 25.05
N ALA A 810 29.76 -2.10 24.98
CA ALA A 810 30.19 -0.71 24.85
C ALA A 810 31.02 -0.26 26.05
N LEU A 811 30.60 -0.56 27.29
CA LEU A 811 31.39 -0.28 28.49
C LEU A 811 32.77 -0.96 28.44
N SER A 812 32.85 -2.20 27.94
CA SER A 812 34.12 -2.90 27.75
C SER A 812 35.08 -2.12 26.84
N SER A 813 34.54 -1.56 25.74
CA SER A 813 35.31 -0.77 24.78
C SER A 813 35.76 0.57 25.36
N ILE A 814 34.90 1.22 26.16
CA ILE A 814 35.23 2.45 26.89
C ILE A 814 36.35 2.21 27.89
N LEU A 815 36.35 1.06 28.55
CA LEU A 815 37.40 0.68 29.48
C LEU A 815 38.73 0.35 28.78
N GLY A 816 38.74 0.10 27.47
CA GLY A 816 39.95 -0.21 26.71
C GLY A 816 40.12 -1.70 26.38
N LEU A 817 39.04 -2.48 26.42
CA LEU A 817 38.98 -3.82 25.81
C LEU A 817 38.57 -3.70 24.34
N LYS A 818 38.95 -4.69 23.52
CA LYS A 818 38.51 -4.73 22.11
C LYS A 818 37.12 -5.36 22.03
N ALA A 819 36.19 -4.67 21.39
CA ALA A 819 34.84 -5.15 21.06
C ALA A 819 34.55 -4.89 19.58
N ASP A 820 33.59 -5.62 19.01
CA ASP A 820 33.19 -5.47 17.61
C ASP A 820 32.40 -4.17 17.41
N VAL A 821 32.71 -3.44 16.34
CA VAL A 821 32.13 -2.12 16.02
C VAL A 821 30.77 -2.25 15.30
N ASN A 822 30.35 -3.48 15.00
CA ASN A 822 29.06 -3.76 14.37
C ASN A 822 27.85 -3.44 15.25
N GLU A 823 28.02 -3.35 16.58
CA GLU A 823 26.95 -2.99 17.51
C GLU A 823 26.82 -1.48 17.67
N PHE A 824 25.59 -0.95 17.59
CA PHE A 824 25.28 0.48 17.71
C PHE A 824 25.96 1.19 18.88
N GLU A 825 25.85 0.61 20.08
CA GLU A 825 26.36 1.15 21.33
C GLU A 825 27.90 1.22 21.34
N VAL A 826 28.56 0.23 20.73
CA VAL A 826 30.02 0.15 20.59
C VAL A 826 30.51 1.09 19.48
N ALA A 827 29.79 1.14 18.35
CA ALA A 827 30.07 2.01 17.23
C ALA A 827 30.10 3.48 17.67
N LEU A 828 29.15 3.91 18.49
CA LEU A 828 29.15 5.27 19.03
C LEU A 828 30.30 5.54 20.01
N ALA A 829 30.68 4.56 20.83
CA ALA A 829 31.73 4.70 21.84
C ALA A 829 33.14 4.81 21.23
N VAL A 830 33.50 3.93 20.29
CA VAL A 830 34.89 3.79 19.79
C VAL A 830 34.98 3.78 18.26
N GLY A 831 33.88 3.64 17.53
CA GLY A 831 33.86 3.55 16.07
C GLY A 831 34.28 4.83 15.34
N SER A 832 34.59 4.69 14.05
CA SER A 832 34.90 5.81 13.16
C SER A 832 33.64 6.56 12.71
N VAL A 833 33.80 7.72 12.08
CA VAL A 833 32.65 8.49 11.53
C VAL A 833 31.88 7.66 10.48
N ALA A 834 32.57 6.81 9.71
CA ALA A 834 31.95 5.92 8.74
C ALA A 834 31.06 4.86 9.42
N ASP A 835 31.48 4.36 10.59
CA ASP A 835 30.74 3.35 11.34
C ASP A 835 29.52 3.94 12.06
N LYS A 836 29.57 5.24 12.40
CA LYS A 836 28.47 5.95 13.09
C LYS A 836 27.36 6.43 12.14
N LYS A 837 27.71 6.78 10.90
CA LYS A 837 26.77 7.36 9.91
C LYS A 837 25.53 6.48 9.60
N PRO A 838 25.63 5.14 9.47
CA PRO A 838 24.46 4.29 9.19
C PRO A 838 23.38 4.34 10.28
N TRP A 839 23.75 4.67 11.51
CA TRP A 839 22.84 4.68 12.65
C TRP A 839 21.99 5.95 12.74
N LEU A 840 22.27 6.99 11.95
CA LEU A 840 21.55 8.27 12.00
C LEU A 840 20.06 8.12 11.67
N ASP A 841 19.72 7.22 10.75
CA ASP A 841 18.33 6.91 10.43
C ASP A 841 17.75 5.81 11.32
N GLN A 842 18.60 4.95 11.87
CA GLN A 842 18.15 3.82 12.69
C GLN A 842 17.82 4.23 14.12
N ALA A 843 18.52 5.21 14.70
CA ALA A 843 18.36 5.64 16.08
C ALA A 843 17.95 7.12 16.19
N PRO A 844 16.73 7.50 15.74
CA PRO A 844 16.31 8.90 15.64
C PRO A 844 16.17 9.63 16.99
N ALA A 845 16.02 8.90 18.10
CA ALA A 845 15.92 9.48 19.45
C ALA A 845 17.29 9.76 20.10
N ASN A 846 18.40 9.20 19.59
CA ASN A 846 19.71 9.34 20.22
C ASN A 846 20.53 10.50 19.61
N ALA A 847 20.64 11.60 20.36
CA ALA A 847 21.33 12.81 19.90
C ALA A 847 22.81 12.64 19.59
N TYR A 848 23.51 11.71 20.24
CA TYR A 848 24.95 11.51 20.03
C TYR A 848 25.29 10.96 18.65
N VAL A 849 24.31 10.34 17.97
CA VAL A 849 24.47 9.91 16.57
C VAL A 849 24.56 11.11 15.65
N GLY A 850 23.71 12.12 15.85
CA GLY A 850 23.74 13.38 15.11
C GLY A 850 25.04 14.15 15.37
N LEU A 851 25.44 14.28 16.64
CA LEU A 851 26.68 14.96 17.04
C LEU A 851 27.94 14.30 16.47
N ALA A 852 27.91 12.98 16.26
CA ALA A 852 29.03 12.25 15.68
C ALA A 852 29.23 12.48 14.17
N VAL A 853 28.21 13.00 13.47
CA VAL A 853 28.25 13.24 12.02
C VAL A 853 28.50 14.72 11.75
N LYS A 854 29.36 15.02 10.78
CA LYS A 854 29.64 16.41 10.39
C LYS A 854 28.37 17.08 9.86
N GLY A 855 27.94 18.14 10.55
CA GLY A 855 26.73 18.88 10.21
C GLY A 855 25.46 18.32 10.84
N GLY A 856 25.51 17.22 11.61
CA GLY A 856 24.34 16.56 12.19
C GLY A 856 23.78 17.20 13.46
N MET A 857 24.03 18.50 13.68
CA MET A 857 23.64 19.21 14.89
C MET A 857 22.12 19.42 14.95
N ASP A 858 21.47 19.67 13.81
CA ASP A 858 20.02 19.78 13.75
C ASP A 858 19.33 18.44 14.03
N GLU A 859 19.86 17.31 13.54
CA GLU A 859 19.36 15.99 13.93
C GLU A 859 19.59 15.70 15.42
N ALA A 860 20.71 16.14 16.00
CA ALA A 860 20.95 15.98 17.43
C ALA A 860 19.96 16.78 18.29
N LEU A 861 19.67 18.03 17.91
CA LEU A 861 18.68 18.89 18.57
C LEU A 861 17.24 18.36 18.42
N ASN A 862 16.95 17.69 17.31
CA ASN A 862 15.70 17.00 17.05
C ASN A 862 15.57 15.73 17.91
N ALA A 863 16.66 14.98 18.06
CA ALA A 863 16.68 13.74 18.84
C ALA A 863 16.54 14.02 20.34
N ASN A 864 17.50 14.73 20.95
CA ASN A 864 17.49 15.09 22.36
C ASN A 864 18.34 16.35 22.61
N ALA A 865 17.67 17.48 22.88
CA ALA A 865 18.31 18.77 23.09
C ALA A 865 19.26 18.80 24.29
N LEU A 866 19.06 17.95 25.30
CA LEU A 866 19.86 17.95 26.52
C LEU A 866 21.31 17.49 26.30
N ALA A 867 21.61 16.86 25.16
CA ALA A 867 22.98 16.48 24.80
C ALA A 867 23.92 17.69 24.71
N VAL A 868 23.39 18.86 24.34
CA VAL A 868 24.19 20.10 24.19
C VAL A 868 23.99 21.09 25.34
N ALA A 869 23.21 20.70 26.35
CA ALA A 869 22.90 21.54 27.51
C ALA A 869 24.16 22.04 28.22
N HIS A 870 25.13 21.16 28.46
CA HIS A 870 26.39 21.51 29.13
C HIS A 870 27.15 22.64 28.41
N GLU A 871 27.27 22.57 27.08
CA GLU A 871 27.93 23.59 26.28
C GLU A 871 27.09 24.88 26.21
N ALA A 872 25.77 24.76 26.15
CA ALA A 872 24.86 25.90 26.19
C ALA A 872 24.93 26.67 27.52
N VAL A 873 25.03 25.96 28.66
CA VAL A 873 25.24 26.56 29.99
C VAL A 873 26.61 27.23 30.07
N GLU A 874 27.67 26.56 29.61
CA GLU A 874 29.04 27.10 29.59
C GLU A 874 29.13 28.41 28.77
N ARG A 875 28.37 28.50 27.68
CA ARG A 875 28.32 29.64 26.74
C ARG A 875 27.19 30.64 27.02
N MET A 876 26.34 30.40 28.03
CA MET A 876 25.16 31.22 28.36
C MET A 876 24.20 31.44 27.17
N VAL A 877 23.86 30.36 26.47
CA VAL A 877 22.93 30.39 25.32
C VAL A 877 21.56 29.83 25.72
N PRO A 878 20.47 30.62 25.62
CA PRO A 878 19.14 30.14 25.96
C PRO A 878 18.53 29.24 24.86
N PRO A 879 17.59 28.36 25.24
CA PRO A 879 16.97 27.35 24.38
C PRO A 879 15.93 27.89 23.37
N HIS A 880 15.56 29.18 23.40
CA HIS A 880 14.55 29.75 22.50
C HIS A 880 15.16 30.68 21.42
N ILE A 881 14.49 30.82 20.27
CA ILE A 881 14.87 31.80 19.22
C ILE A 881 14.06 33.08 19.40
N SER A 882 14.74 34.22 19.56
CA SER A 882 14.11 35.55 19.46
C SER A 882 14.35 36.13 18.06
N ILE A 883 13.29 36.60 17.40
CA ILE A 883 13.41 37.34 16.14
C ILE A 883 13.99 38.73 16.46
N SER A 884 15.04 39.13 15.75
CA SER A 884 15.61 40.47 15.93
C SER A 884 14.65 41.54 15.40
N TYR A 885 14.57 42.69 16.07
CA TYR A 885 13.79 43.84 15.59
C TYR A 885 14.17 44.27 14.17
N ALA A 886 15.43 44.12 13.78
CA ALA A 886 15.89 44.41 12.42
C ALA A 886 15.25 43.46 11.38
N GLN A 887 15.13 42.17 11.70
CA GLN A 887 14.47 41.21 10.80
C GLN A 887 12.98 41.46 10.68
N LEU A 888 12.33 41.85 11.79
CA LEU A 888 10.93 42.24 11.78
C LEU A 888 10.69 43.47 10.90
N ALA A 889 11.55 44.49 11.02
CA ALA A 889 11.52 45.69 10.19
C ALA A 889 11.75 45.39 8.70
N VAL A 890 12.74 44.55 8.35
CA VAL A 890 12.97 44.15 6.96
C VAL A 890 11.73 43.44 6.38
N ARG A 891 11.16 42.50 7.14
CA ARG A 891 10.07 41.63 6.70
C ARG A 891 8.75 42.37 6.50
N TRP A 892 8.42 43.30 7.40
CA TRP A 892 7.10 43.94 7.44
C TRP A 892 7.10 45.42 7.03
N VAL A 893 8.28 46.06 6.95
CA VAL A 893 8.37 47.48 6.56
C VAL A 893 9.15 47.62 5.25
N ILE A 894 10.41 47.18 5.21
CA ILE A 894 11.30 47.46 4.07
C ILE A 894 10.86 46.73 2.80
N LEU A 895 10.62 45.41 2.86
CA LEU A 895 10.24 44.64 1.67
C LEU A 895 8.88 45.05 1.08
N PRO A 896 7.81 45.27 1.87
CA PRO A 896 6.56 45.82 1.34
C PRO A 896 6.71 47.18 0.65
N LEU A 897 7.56 48.07 1.18
CA LEU A 897 7.86 49.36 0.54
C LEU A 897 8.57 49.18 -0.81
N VAL A 898 9.46 48.18 -0.93
CA VAL A 898 10.10 47.82 -2.21
C VAL A 898 9.05 47.33 -3.23
N TRP A 899 8.11 46.47 -2.83
CA TRP A 899 7.04 46.00 -3.72
C TRP A 899 6.14 47.14 -4.22
N LEU A 900 5.80 48.08 -3.34
CA LEU A 900 5.07 49.29 -3.72
C LEU A 900 5.87 50.20 -4.66
N SER A 901 7.19 50.30 -4.46
CA SER A 901 8.06 51.09 -5.35
C SER A 901 8.12 50.52 -6.76
N ILE A 902 8.12 49.19 -6.92
CA ILE A 902 8.07 48.54 -8.24
C ILE A 902 6.76 48.86 -8.95
N GLY A 903 5.64 48.84 -8.23
CA GLY A 903 4.35 49.30 -8.73
C GLY A 903 4.37 50.75 -9.18
N ALA A 904 4.98 51.63 -8.39
CA ALA A 904 5.13 53.04 -8.71
C ALA A 904 5.98 53.27 -9.97
N VAL A 905 7.04 52.48 -10.18
CA VAL A 905 7.85 52.54 -11.41
C VAL A 905 7.03 52.12 -12.64
N ILE A 906 6.26 51.03 -12.55
CA ILE A 906 5.38 50.58 -13.66
C ILE A 906 4.34 51.65 -13.99
N LEU A 907 3.78 52.31 -12.96
CA LEU A 907 2.86 53.42 -13.13
C LEU A 907 3.51 54.60 -13.86
N LEU A 908 4.75 54.95 -13.50
CA LEU A 908 5.49 56.05 -14.13
C LEU A 908 5.89 55.75 -15.58
N GLU A 909 6.23 54.50 -15.93
CA GLU A 909 6.60 54.13 -17.31
C GLU A 909 5.41 53.90 -18.24
N THR A 910 4.34 53.26 -17.76
CA THR A 910 3.22 52.82 -18.61
C THR A 910 1.99 53.73 -18.54
N GLY A 911 1.86 54.55 -17.49
CA GLY A 911 0.71 55.41 -17.24
C GLY A 911 -0.59 54.66 -16.89
N ASN A 912 -0.57 53.33 -16.73
CA ASN A 912 -1.76 52.52 -16.51
C ASN A 912 -1.96 52.11 -15.04
N ASN A 913 -2.87 52.82 -14.36
CA ASN A 913 -3.15 52.63 -12.93
C ASN A 913 -3.64 51.21 -12.59
N GLN A 914 -4.37 50.54 -13.51
CA GLN A 914 -4.95 49.22 -13.24
C GLN A 914 -3.85 48.14 -13.20
N TYR A 915 -2.93 48.13 -14.17
CA TYR A 915 -1.84 47.17 -14.20
C TYR A 915 -0.86 47.39 -13.04
N ALA A 916 -0.49 48.64 -12.75
CA ALA A 916 0.39 48.96 -11.62
C ALA A 916 -0.23 48.53 -10.27
N GLY A 917 -1.53 48.76 -10.08
CA GLY A 917 -2.27 48.35 -8.88
C GLY A 917 -2.34 46.84 -8.73
N VAL A 918 -2.66 46.10 -9.80
CA VAL A 918 -2.76 44.63 -9.79
C VAL A 918 -1.40 43.98 -9.50
N VAL A 919 -0.33 44.41 -10.16
CA VAL A 919 1.02 43.85 -9.94
C VAL A 919 1.49 44.09 -8.50
N SER A 920 1.29 45.30 -7.97
CA SER A 920 1.64 45.64 -6.58
C SER A 920 0.87 44.77 -5.59
N LEU A 921 -0.44 44.60 -5.82
CA LEU A 921 -1.30 43.79 -4.96
C LEU A 921 -0.89 42.32 -5.00
N VAL A 922 -0.61 41.76 -6.18
CA VAL A 922 -0.13 40.38 -6.33
C VAL A 922 1.20 40.21 -5.58
N LEU A 923 2.17 41.11 -5.75
CA LEU A 923 3.45 41.03 -5.05
C LEU A 923 3.31 41.10 -3.53
N LEU A 924 2.42 41.96 -3.01
CA LEU A 924 2.14 42.04 -1.57
C LEU A 924 1.46 40.78 -1.03
N ILE A 925 0.48 40.24 -1.76
CA ILE A 925 -0.20 38.98 -1.40
C ILE A 925 0.80 37.83 -1.45
N SER A 926 1.61 37.74 -2.49
CA SER A 926 2.68 36.74 -2.64
C SER A 926 3.70 36.86 -1.52
N HIS A 927 4.14 38.07 -1.14
CA HIS A 927 5.03 38.27 -0.01
C HIS A 927 4.39 37.79 1.30
N GLY A 928 3.15 38.17 1.57
CA GLY A 928 2.40 37.69 2.73
C GLY A 928 2.25 36.16 2.75
N ALA A 929 2.02 35.55 1.58
CA ALA A 929 1.95 34.11 1.41
C ALA A 929 3.31 33.44 1.65
N VAL A 930 4.41 33.96 1.10
CA VAL A 930 5.78 33.46 1.32
C VAL A 930 6.18 33.59 2.80
N VAL A 931 5.86 34.72 3.42
CA VAL A 931 6.05 34.95 4.86
C VAL A 931 5.28 33.91 5.67
N ARG A 932 3.99 33.71 5.39
CA ARG A 932 3.19 32.70 6.08
C ARG A 932 3.74 31.29 5.84
N PHE A 933 3.98 30.93 4.59
CA PHE A 933 4.52 29.62 4.20
C PHE A 933 5.85 29.33 4.89
N LYS A 934 6.77 30.30 4.96
CA LYS A 934 8.06 30.12 5.66
C LYS A 934 7.90 29.93 7.17
N ASN A 935 6.94 30.63 7.80
CA ASN A 935 6.62 30.37 9.22
C ASN A 935 6.01 28.98 9.39
N GLN A 936 5.04 28.60 8.54
CA GLN A 936 4.39 27.29 8.58
C GLN A 936 5.36 26.14 8.32
N ALA A 937 6.29 26.30 7.39
CA ALA A 937 7.35 25.32 7.12
C ALA A 937 8.28 25.11 8.33
N GLY A 938 8.39 26.09 9.24
CA GLY A 938 9.10 25.93 10.51
C GLY A 938 8.43 24.94 11.47
N HIS A 939 7.10 24.82 11.39
CA HIS A 939 6.28 23.89 12.15
C HIS A 939 6.11 22.53 11.45
N GLU A 940 6.77 22.29 10.32
CA GLU A 940 6.80 20.96 9.73
C GLU A 940 7.79 20.08 10.51
N VAL A 941 7.31 19.01 11.11
CA VAL A 941 8.12 18.08 11.89
C VAL A 941 8.72 17.03 10.95
N LYS A 942 10.06 16.97 10.89
CA LYS A 942 10.81 16.01 10.08
C LYS A 942 12.00 15.50 10.89
N HIS A 943 12.41 14.26 10.66
CA HIS A 943 13.64 13.72 11.26
C HIS A 943 14.89 14.48 10.79
N ARG A 944 14.99 14.77 9.49
CA ARG A 944 16.14 15.43 8.86
C ARG A 944 15.81 16.81 8.34
N ASN A 945 16.80 17.71 8.39
CA ASN A 945 16.73 19.05 7.81
C ASN A 945 15.46 19.81 8.21
N GLN A 946 15.01 19.65 9.45
CA GLN A 946 13.85 20.38 9.94
C GLN A 946 14.19 21.89 9.98
N PRO A 947 13.43 22.76 9.29
CA PRO A 947 13.83 24.16 9.13
C PRO A 947 14.11 24.90 10.45
N LEU A 948 13.28 24.67 11.47
CA LEU A 948 13.46 25.28 12.79
C LEU A 948 14.73 24.78 13.50
N MET A 949 15.03 23.48 13.43
CA MET A 949 16.24 22.90 14.02
C MET A 949 17.50 23.33 13.30
N VAL A 950 17.46 23.46 11.96
CA VAL A 950 18.56 24.03 11.18
C VAL A 950 18.83 25.47 11.58
N MET A 951 17.79 26.29 11.78
CA MET A 951 17.94 27.65 12.29
C MET A 951 18.57 27.68 13.69
N MET A 952 18.15 26.76 14.56
CA MET A 952 18.66 26.67 15.92
C MET A 952 20.12 26.19 15.98
N ALA A 953 20.47 25.16 15.23
CA ALA A 953 21.83 24.67 15.07
C ALA A 953 22.77 25.76 14.55
N ASN A 954 22.33 26.54 13.55
CA ASN A 954 23.09 27.68 13.04
C ASN A 954 23.30 28.77 14.10
N ARG A 955 22.30 29.04 14.96
CA ARG A 955 22.43 29.98 16.08
C ARG A 955 23.40 29.47 17.14
N PHE A 956 23.29 28.21 17.52
CA PHE A 956 24.20 27.57 18.48
C PHE A 956 25.64 27.62 17.98
N ARG A 957 25.88 27.31 16.71
CA ARG A 957 27.20 27.41 16.09
C ARG A 957 27.76 28.85 16.10
N LYS A 958 26.93 29.87 15.85
CA LYS A 958 27.33 31.28 15.95
C LYS A 958 27.77 31.67 17.37
N ASN A 959 27.14 31.07 18.38
CA ASN A 959 27.46 31.29 19.78
C ASN A 959 28.48 30.29 20.34
N GLN A 960 29.23 29.58 19.48
CA GLN A 960 30.27 28.61 19.87
C GLN A 960 29.74 27.42 20.68
N VAL A 961 28.48 27.02 20.46
CA VAL A 961 27.92 25.74 20.87
C VAL A 961 27.97 24.82 19.65
N VAL A 962 28.98 23.95 19.60
CA VAL A 962 29.30 23.15 18.40
C VAL A 962 28.75 21.73 18.50
N GLY A 963 28.52 21.22 19.72
CA GLY A 963 28.07 19.85 19.94
C GLY A 963 29.17 18.83 19.63
N ASP A 964 30.43 19.16 19.90
CA ASP A 964 31.56 18.27 19.61
C ASP A 964 31.54 17.04 20.54
N PRO A 965 31.51 15.80 20.00
CA PRO A 965 31.57 14.58 20.80
C PRO A 965 32.78 14.52 21.75
N SER A 966 33.87 15.22 21.42
CA SER A 966 35.08 15.27 22.26
C SER A 966 34.93 16.09 23.54
N ARG A 967 33.84 16.86 23.68
CA ARG A 967 33.52 17.67 24.88
C ARG A 967 32.49 17.01 25.79
N ALA A 968 31.74 16.04 25.29
CA ALA A 968 30.76 15.29 26.08
C ALA A 968 31.43 14.12 26.82
N PRO A 969 30.98 13.77 28.04
CA PRO A 969 31.45 12.59 28.75
C PRO A 969 31.26 11.32 27.93
N ILE A 970 32.27 10.46 27.91
CA ILE A 970 32.19 9.18 27.23
C ILE A 970 31.08 8.31 27.82
N GLY A 971 30.35 7.59 26.97
CA GLY A 971 29.27 6.69 27.38
C GLY A 971 27.93 7.37 27.70
N ASN A 972 27.82 8.70 27.61
CA ASN A 972 26.53 9.38 27.85
C ASN A 972 25.44 8.98 26.84
N HIS A 973 25.80 8.51 25.65
CA HIS A 973 24.86 7.97 24.66
C HIS A 973 24.15 6.69 25.12
N LEU A 974 24.62 6.03 26.19
CA LEU A 974 24.01 4.84 26.78
C LEU A 974 22.99 5.18 27.89
N LEU A 975 23.04 6.41 28.41
CA LEU A 975 22.32 6.81 29.62
C LEU A 975 21.25 7.88 29.34
N MET A 976 21.53 8.78 28.40
CA MET A 976 20.68 9.93 28.11
C MET A 976 19.41 9.50 27.37
N SER A 977 18.26 9.81 27.96
CA SER A 977 16.92 9.60 27.37
C SER A 977 16.12 10.89 27.37
N GLY A 978 15.13 10.99 26.47
CA GLY A 978 14.18 12.10 26.38
C GLY A 978 12.83 11.77 27.02
N ILE A 979 11.75 12.06 26.29
CA ILE A 979 10.39 11.70 26.68
C ILE A 979 10.26 10.17 26.72
N LEU A 980 9.80 9.66 27.86
CA LEU A 980 9.63 8.23 28.11
C LEU A 980 8.14 7.88 28.05
N VAL A 981 7.82 6.76 27.41
CA VAL A 981 6.44 6.24 27.30
C VAL A 981 6.43 4.77 27.73
N GLU A 982 5.40 4.37 28.45
CA GLU A 982 5.17 2.99 28.90
C GLU A 982 4.23 2.28 27.93
N VAL A 983 4.61 1.07 27.50
CA VAL A 983 3.77 0.17 26.69
C VAL A 983 3.96 -1.26 27.23
N GLY A 984 2.88 -1.86 27.75
CA GLY A 984 2.89 -3.19 28.35
C GLY A 984 3.86 -3.31 29.53
N GLY A 985 4.04 -2.24 30.30
CA GLY A 985 5.02 -2.18 31.40
C GLY A 985 6.49 -2.00 30.97
N ILE A 986 6.75 -1.77 29.68
CA ILE A 986 8.09 -1.57 29.11
C ILE A 986 8.28 -0.10 28.76
N ILE A 987 9.42 0.47 29.15
CA ILE A 987 9.71 1.90 28.98
C ILE A 987 10.51 2.14 27.69
N PHE A 988 9.99 3.03 26.83
CA PHE A 988 10.59 3.40 25.56
C PHE A 988 10.94 4.89 25.49
N ASP A 989 12.01 5.23 24.74
CA ASP A 989 12.47 6.61 24.56
C ASP A 989 12.09 7.16 23.18
N VAL A 990 11.36 8.27 23.19
CA VAL A 990 10.84 8.97 21.99
C VAL A 990 11.68 10.22 21.67
N GLY A 991 12.66 10.55 22.52
CA GLY A 991 13.51 11.72 22.40
C GLY A 991 12.90 12.99 23.00
N LEU A 992 13.71 14.05 23.13
CA LEU A 992 13.29 15.35 23.61
C LEU A 992 13.71 16.45 22.60
N PRO A 993 12.88 16.68 21.58
CA PRO A 993 13.20 17.65 20.55
C PRO A 993 13.17 19.09 21.06
N LEU A 994 14.09 19.92 20.58
CA LEU A 994 14.22 21.31 21.05
C LEU A 994 13.05 22.22 20.65
N TRP A 995 12.29 21.94 19.58
CA TRP A 995 11.15 22.81 19.21
C TRP A 995 10.04 22.83 20.26
N LEU A 996 10.00 21.84 21.16
CA LEU A 996 9.06 21.82 22.27
C LEU A 996 9.21 23.04 23.19
N ILE A 997 10.33 23.76 23.13
CA ILE A 997 10.50 25.04 23.83
C ILE A 997 9.43 26.08 23.45
N GLU A 998 8.79 25.98 22.28
CA GLU A 998 7.70 26.87 21.87
C GLU A 998 6.42 26.69 22.72
N ARG A 999 6.28 25.54 23.40
CA ARG A 999 5.20 25.28 24.37
C ARG A 999 5.43 26.02 25.69
N ASN A 1000 6.67 26.33 26.05
CA ASN A 1000 7.00 27.08 27.26
C ASN A 1000 6.74 28.57 27.10
N ARG A 1001 6.54 29.26 28.23
CA ARG A 1001 6.41 30.72 28.23
C ARG A 1001 7.79 31.35 27.93
N PRO A 1002 7.92 32.22 26.92
CA PRO A 1002 9.22 32.74 26.54
C PRO A 1002 9.76 33.68 27.62
N MET A 1003 10.88 33.29 28.22
CA MET A 1003 11.63 34.14 29.14
C MET A 1003 12.46 35.17 28.37
N ARG A 1004 12.63 36.38 28.92
CA ARG A 1004 13.56 37.37 28.34
C ARG A 1004 15.00 36.89 28.53
N GLU A 1005 15.80 36.91 27.46
CA GLU A 1005 17.20 36.46 27.46
C GLU A 1005 18.06 37.10 28.58
N ARG A 1006 17.84 38.38 28.91
CA ARG A 1006 18.56 39.05 30.00
C ARG A 1006 18.25 38.44 31.37
N ALA A 1007 16.99 38.14 31.63
CA ALA A 1007 16.55 37.54 32.89
C ALA A 1007 17.04 36.09 32.99
N TRP A 1008 16.99 35.35 31.87
CA TRP A 1008 17.54 34.00 31.81
C TRP A 1008 19.05 33.99 32.13
N LYS A 1009 19.83 34.90 31.52
CA LYS A 1009 21.26 35.01 31.78
C LYS A 1009 21.57 35.29 33.25
N SER A 1010 20.80 36.14 33.94
CA SER A 1010 21.03 36.39 35.37
C SER A 1010 20.89 35.13 36.23
N PHE A 1011 19.95 34.24 35.92
CA PHE A 1011 19.79 32.97 36.65
C PHE A 1011 20.93 31.97 36.37
N MET A 1012 21.54 32.05 35.19
CA MET A 1012 22.55 31.06 34.76
C MET A 1012 24.00 31.43 35.11
N ILE A 1013 24.27 32.66 35.57
CA ILE A 1013 25.64 33.13 35.84
C ILE A 1013 26.36 32.26 36.87
N GLU A 1014 25.71 31.93 37.99
CA GLU A 1014 26.35 31.14 39.06
C GLU A 1014 26.64 29.71 38.61
N ARG A 1015 25.69 29.10 37.87
CA ARG A 1015 25.84 27.75 37.31
C ARG A 1015 26.93 27.68 36.24
N MET A 1016 27.04 28.73 35.41
CA MET A 1016 28.11 28.84 34.42
C MET A 1016 29.49 28.96 35.10
N LYS A 1017 29.60 29.73 36.19
CA LYS A 1017 30.85 29.85 36.96
C LYS A 1017 31.26 28.51 37.56
N SER A 1018 30.35 27.84 38.26
CA SER A 1018 30.64 26.54 38.87
C SER A 1018 31.02 25.47 37.84
N LEU A 1019 30.38 25.49 36.67
CA LEU A 1019 30.71 24.59 35.55
C LEU A 1019 32.10 24.86 34.96
N ARG A 1020 32.58 26.12 34.96
CA ARG A 1020 33.91 26.46 34.43
C ARG A 1020 35.03 26.17 35.43
N GLU A 1021 34.72 26.24 36.72
CA GLU A 1021 35.65 25.95 37.82
C GLU A 1021 35.87 24.44 38.02
N SER A 1022 34.91 23.60 37.64
CA SER A 1022 34.99 22.14 37.80
C SER A 1022 35.80 21.43 36.71
N ASP A 1023 36.40 20.30 37.11
CA ASP A 1023 37.23 19.46 36.26
C ASP A 1023 36.43 18.85 35.09
N LEU A 1024 37.09 18.74 33.94
CA LEU A 1024 36.48 18.14 32.75
C LEU A 1024 36.28 16.63 32.95
N PRO A 1025 35.08 16.10 32.67
CA PRO A 1025 34.82 14.67 32.67
C PRO A 1025 35.60 13.99 31.56
N ARG A 1026 35.74 12.67 31.64
CA ARG A 1026 36.53 11.95 30.64
C ARG A 1026 35.73 11.83 29.35
N THR A 1027 36.32 12.25 28.24
CA THR A 1027 35.66 12.24 26.92
C THR A 1027 36.20 11.17 25.96
N GLN A 1028 37.35 10.57 26.29
CA GLN A 1028 37.99 9.53 25.47
C GLN A 1028 38.03 8.18 26.19
N PRO A 1029 37.95 7.06 25.44
CA PRO A 1029 38.12 5.73 26.02
C PRO A 1029 39.50 5.56 26.68
N LEU A 1030 39.61 4.59 27.58
CA LEU A 1030 40.87 4.22 28.19
C LEU A 1030 41.76 3.49 27.16
N PRO A 1031 43.08 3.73 27.16
CA PRO A 1031 44.00 2.99 26.31
C PRO A 1031 43.97 1.49 26.59
N ASN A 1032 44.36 0.69 25.60
CA ASN A 1032 44.33 -0.76 25.71
C ASN A 1032 45.13 -1.25 26.94
N ARG A 1033 44.45 -2.00 27.82
CA ARG A 1033 44.99 -2.55 29.08
C ARG A 1033 45.61 -1.49 30.01
N TRP A 1034 45.08 -0.27 30.00
CA TRP A 1034 45.59 0.85 30.82
C TRP A 1034 45.71 0.53 32.32
N TRP A 1035 44.70 -0.14 32.88
CA TRP A 1035 44.62 -0.51 34.29
C TRP A 1035 45.74 -1.45 34.77
N LEU A 1036 46.39 -2.23 33.87
CA LEU A 1036 47.49 -3.12 34.25
C LEU A 1036 48.75 -2.35 34.67
N ARG A 1037 48.88 -1.09 34.24
CA ARG A 1037 50.06 -0.26 34.49
C ARG A 1037 49.95 0.55 35.79
N ARG A 1038 48.84 0.44 36.53
CA ARG A 1038 48.58 1.24 37.74
C ARG A 1038 48.29 0.32 38.94
N PRO A 1039 48.85 0.61 40.13
CA PRO A 1039 48.55 -0.17 41.32
C PRO A 1039 47.07 -0.05 41.70
N LYS A 1040 46.49 -1.13 42.21
CA LYS A 1040 45.15 -1.08 42.81
C LYS A 1040 45.19 -0.20 44.06
N PRO A 1041 44.22 0.71 44.26
CA PRO A 1041 44.19 1.59 45.44
C PRO A 1041 43.98 0.80 46.74
N PHE A 1042 43.24 -0.32 46.71
CA PHE A 1042 42.98 -1.16 47.88
C PHE A 1042 43.16 -2.66 47.55
N LYS A 1043 43.66 -3.42 48.53
CA LYS A 1043 43.65 -4.90 48.53
C LYS A 1043 42.47 -5.38 49.38
N SER A 1044 41.25 -5.26 48.87
CA SER A 1044 40.05 -5.78 49.53
C SER A 1044 39.41 -6.87 48.67
N ASP A 1045 38.97 -7.96 49.31
CA ASP A 1045 38.24 -9.05 48.63
C ASP A 1045 36.76 -8.69 48.34
N VAL A 1046 36.29 -7.54 48.82
CA VAL A 1046 34.91 -7.04 48.66
C VAL A 1046 34.74 -6.40 47.27
N SER A 1047 33.64 -6.72 46.56
CA SER A 1047 33.32 -6.14 45.24
C SER A 1047 33.17 -4.61 45.33
N ALA A 1048 33.63 -3.88 44.30
CA ALA A 1048 33.48 -2.43 44.21
C ALA A 1048 32.04 -1.96 44.40
N MET A 1049 31.05 -2.66 43.83
CA MET A 1049 29.65 -2.28 43.98
C MET A 1049 29.16 -2.43 45.42
N GLU A 1050 29.66 -3.44 46.15
CA GLU A 1050 29.36 -3.61 47.57
C GLU A 1050 30.00 -2.50 48.42
N ARG A 1051 31.21 -2.04 48.08
CA ARG A 1051 31.86 -0.90 48.73
C ARG A 1051 31.07 0.40 48.54
N LEU A 1052 30.66 0.68 47.31
CA LEU A 1052 29.92 1.92 46.96
C LEU A 1052 28.50 1.93 47.53
N VAL A 1053 27.78 0.82 47.45
CA VAL A 1053 26.40 0.71 47.95
C VAL A 1053 26.36 0.61 49.48
N GLY A 1054 27.34 -0.05 50.09
CA GLY A 1054 27.38 -0.46 51.48
C GLY A 1054 26.88 -1.90 51.66
N SER A 1055 27.56 -2.69 52.50
CA SER A 1055 27.29 -4.13 52.70
C SER A 1055 25.87 -4.46 53.12
N VAL A 1056 25.21 -3.57 53.88
CA VAL A 1056 23.81 -3.75 54.34
C VAL A 1056 22.80 -3.63 53.20
N HIS A 1057 23.07 -2.80 52.20
CA HIS A 1057 22.15 -2.49 51.11
C HIS A 1057 22.51 -3.20 49.80
N TYR A 1058 23.70 -3.80 49.72
CA TYR A 1058 24.18 -4.46 48.53
C TYR A 1058 23.40 -5.75 48.26
N ARG A 1059 23.00 -5.92 47.01
CA ARG A 1059 22.41 -7.16 46.49
C ARG A 1059 23.19 -7.56 45.23
N PRO A 1060 23.66 -8.82 45.14
CA PRO A 1060 24.36 -9.29 43.95
C PRO A 1060 23.41 -9.33 42.76
N MET A 1061 23.96 -9.15 41.56
CA MET A 1061 23.20 -9.28 40.33
C MET A 1061 23.02 -10.77 40.01
N HIS A 1062 21.83 -11.14 39.53
CA HIS A 1062 21.55 -12.52 39.14
C HIS A 1062 21.25 -12.62 37.65
N ARG A 1063 21.77 -13.68 37.02
CA ARG A 1063 21.44 -14.01 35.64
C ARG A 1063 20.04 -14.59 35.60
N THR A 1064 19.17 -14.01 34.78
CA THR A 1064 17.86 -14.59 34.50
C THR A 1064 18.07 -15.95 33.82
N GLU A 1065 17.50 -17.03 34.33
CA GLU A 1065 17.56 -18.36 33.70
C GLU A 1065 16.19 -18.72 33.11
N SER A 1066 16.18 -19.46 32.00
CA SER A 1066 14.95 -20.06 31.49
C SER A 1066 14.35 -21.01 32.55
N PRO A 1067 13.02 -21.05 32.71
CA PRO A 1067 12.39 -21.97 33.67
C PRO A 1067 12.81 -23.42 33.41
N LYS A 1068 13.35 -24.10 34.44
CA LYS A 1068 13.68 -25.53 34.34
C LYS A 1068 12.38 -26.33 34.30
N GLN A 1069 11.99 -26.83 33.13
CA GLN A 1069 10.87 -27.77 33.03
C GLN A 1069 11.24 -29.07 33.76
N LYS A 1070 10.47 -29.44 34.79
CA LYS A 1070 10.52 -30.82 35.29
C LYS A 1070 9.99 -31.72 34.17
N PRO A 1071 10.71 -32.76 33.73
CA PRO A 1071 10.26 -33.67 32.69
C PRO A 1071 9.16 -34.59 33.24
N GLN A 1072 7.97 -34.05 33.48
CA GLN A 1072 6.78 -34.82 33.79
C GLN A 1072 5.55 -34.14 33.19
N VAL A 1073 5.36 -34.32 31.89
CA VAL A 1073 4.01 -34.36 31.32
C VAL A 1073 4.01 -35.48 30.28
N LYS A 1074 3.28 -36.56 30.58
CA LYS A 1074 2.93 -37.58 29.58
C LYS A 1074 2.37 -36.84 28.37
N GLY A 1075 2.96 -37.07 27.19
CA GLY A 1075 2.41 -36.57 25.94
C GLY A 1075 0.91 -36.91 25.84
N PRO A 1076 0.10 -36.09 25.14
CA PRO A 1076 -1.32 -36.34 25.03
C PRO A 1076 -1.54 -37.76 24.47
N PRO A 1077 -2.55 -38.51 24.96
CA PRO A 1077 -2.87 -39.80 24.35
C PRO A 1077 -3.15 -39.56 22.86
N LYS A 1078 -2.51 -40.35 21.99
CA LYS A 1078 -2.78 -40.36 20.55
C LYS A 1078 -4.29 -40.48 20.35
N MET A 1079 -4.95 -39.40 19.95
CA MET A 1079 -6.35 -39.46 19.53
C MET A 1079 -6.40 -40.24 18.22
N THR A 1080 -6.80 -41.50 18.30
CA THR A 1080 -7.34 -42.21 17.16
C THR A 1080 -8.62 -41.50 16.72
N LYS A 1081 -8.71 -41.13 15.44
CA LYS A 1081 -9.91 -40.55 14.84
C LYS A 1081 -11.09 -41.47 15.12
N LYS A 1082 -12.03 -41.06 15.97
CA LYS A 1082 -13.36 -41.64 16.02
C LYS A 1082 -14.24 -40.93 14.99
N SER A 1083 -14.93 -41.73 14.19
CA SER A 1083 -15.97 -41.35 13.24
C SER A 1083 -17.13 -40.63 13.95
N PRO A 1084 -17.85 -39.72 13.25
CA PRO A 1084 -18.90 -38.92 13.85
C PRO A 1084 -20.16 -39.78 14.07
N GLY A 1085 -20.45 -40.09 15.32
CA GLY A 1085 -21.69 -40.70 15.77
C GLY A 1085 -21.90 -40.37 17.24
N ASP A 1086 -22.93 -39.56 17.50
CA ASP A 1086 -23.53 -39.23 18.80
C ASP A 1086 -22.65 -38.62 19.89
N LEU A 1087 -22.59 -37.29 19.89
CA LEU A 1087 -22.25 -36.49 21.07
C LEU A 1087 -23.51 -35.80 21.60
N ASN A 1088 -24.28 -36.54 22.39
CA ASN A 1088 -25.23 -35.97 23.34
C ASN A 1088 -24.44 -35.42 24.54
N VAL A 1089 -24.10 -34.13 24.52
CA VAL A 1089 -23.51 -33.45 25.67
C VAL A 1089 -24.56 -32.50 26.26
N LYS A 1090 -25.11 -32.89 27.41
CA LYS A 1090 -25.94 -32.03 28.27
C LYS A 1090 -25.10 -30.84 28.75
N PHE A 1091 -25.49 -29.63 28.38
CA PHE A 1091 -24.99 -28.40 28.99
C PHE A 1091 -25.41 -28.33 30.45
N ARG A 1092 -24.43 -28.32 31.37
CA ARG A 1092 -24.66 -27.99 32.77
C ARG A 1092 -24.51 -26.47 32.92
N ARG A 1093 -25.63 -25.78 33.18
CA ARG A 1093 -25.65 -24.37 33.61
C ARG A 1093 -25.05 -24.28 35.02
N GLY A 1094 -24.10 -23.37 35.22
CA GLY A 1094 -23.73 -22.77 36.52
C GLY A 1094 -23.46 -21.30 36.24
N SER A 1095 -24.44 -20.43 36.51
CA SER A 1095 -24.62 -19.66 37.75
C SER A 1095 -23.71 -18.44 37.79
N VAL A 1096 -24.30 -17.35 37.27
CA VAL A 1096 -23.99 -15.96 37.56
C VAL A 1096 -24.02 -15.72 39.07
N THR A 1097 -22.97 -15.14 39.63
CA THR A 1097 -23.02 -14.29 40.83
C THR A 1097 -21.86 -13.28 40.79
N GLU A 1098 -22.24 -12.02 40.61
CA GLU A 1098 -21.67 -10.79 41.17
C GLU A 1098 -20.31 -10.89 41.91
N ARG A 1099 -19.27 -10.26 41.35
CA ARG A 1099 -18.60 -9.06 41.89
C ARG A 1099 -17.54 -8.53 40.93
#